data_AF-A0ABD0LKB0-F1
#
_entry.id   AF-A0ABD0LKB0-F1
#
_cell.length_a   1.000
_cell.length_b   1.000
_cell.length_c   1.000
_cell.angle_alpha   90.00
_cell.angle_beta   90.00
_cell.angle_gamma   90.00
#
_symmetry.space_group_name_H-M   'P 1'
#
loop_
_entity.id
_entity.type
_entity.pdbx_description
1 polymer ?
#
loop_
_entity_poly.entity_id
_entity_poly.type
_entity_poly.pdbx_seq_one_letter_code
_entity_poly.pdbx_strand_id
1 'polypeptide(L)'
;MGIQDIVLVFDRLDAANVGFVTVDQLMTLHETVYFTPVARDHVEAAVSQVCGPGCGGKVDRDAFTDVLEEVQRRHVLDEQAYWDFQALDFSGSHRIRLQDALTLFQEYHGDAFSLHTWHQFLKSRVDPDADVYFDEIRRWLCDIPSGEPSADREVRQELSHLEHAQWNHSYHDYEAFKLLQQDDEKDQDEDGYMETTQRHAKRKLQKWQRQGLGAMLDDDGLEAEDEDDGPKKMRRQDAVTASELLDAMEIKYSLLTDMLVAQMAAFAANMDSERAELAQQIKRQLAKLTKKGKLRDVDSLPGASALLPATVLYLMGDLGPAHEQREAELNSLRRKLEAEGKSPKDIEGQLKKEILSATRGPLTCGQGLVDLMQRKSSERELILSIARGHAAVSVAPWEALCRLQYQHAILGDLQDFLSAALAVGLAERSQTYRSSQFDVDRDRSEQLAKERLAARFGHAAARTTSQVPDVMELQDTGTVNIRSQLVTQLELRHHLEREALIYMLQGPESIPSRTAGQKMSADERRRQLTKLRSHHLNWKNGNSGDSSPNYKILQEAVGLYWAERQSQLEKHHHNVTDSGVSADVLADLQQKQELDFARCLKDMAGKDSDGLISLLKKECRIRYQEHFDNVAFVVLGVVDLSKEDQEYVDALGEKYKAMRDQVFVFSLREKFGHGAWNSMGREGRQSELQRMRKEEKKMRGDGRFVDMATLIGPKSQALPSLQSLVGENKVYGKDLAPRFDLEQEAVLSWLHGEEVKDSEGHTRSVQELVCLELERFVMGVDGDYEAGLMALGLLERIQTVPSGRSMSDKEKQRRLAAKRVALRRLRTRQGESYKPPAEDKKPPATGDKLSWQNALLRSMLRRQSSDRELLLRLLQDAGFGDLVEAASLMAAEERWQRQAQLAEKHHILDLSTRDGHEEHLCILEEAAALRVVGVRALARRQAVRALSEDEVSVALLTELQDVHDTELAQWLHKMINMDEAAMQEKLKEERRSRDEEQASAVMAVLTRVDGDSDLTDAFVG
;
A
#
# COMPACT_ATOMS: atom_id res chain seq x y z
N MET A 1 -50.27 -1.42 -15.57
CA MET A 1 -51.44 -2.31 -15.51
C MET A 1 -52.56 -1.61 -16.28
N GLY A 2 -53.04 -2.18 -17.39
CA GLY A 2 -54.05 -1.53 -18.23
C GLY A 2 -55.47 -1.74 -17.70
N ILE A 3 -56.27 -0.68 -17.64
CA ILE A 3 -57.71 -0.74 -17.35
C ILE A 3 -58.37 -1.57 -18.46
N GLN A 4 -58.92 -2.75 -18.13
CA GLN A 4 -59.44 -3.68 -19.15
C GLN A 4 -60.81 -3.28 -19.74
N ASP A 5 -61.50 -2.30 -19.15
CA ASP A 5 -62.76 -1.76 -19.71
C ASP A 5 -62.99 -0.30 -19.29
N ILE A 6 -62.38 0.64 -20.02
CA ILE A 6 -62.41 2.09 -19.74
C ILE A 6 -63.84 2.66 -19.77
N VAL A 7 -64.70 2.05 -20.59
CA VAL A 7 -66.10 2.43 -20.75
C VAL A 7 -66.89 2.17 -19.48
N LEU A 8 -66.63 1.05 -18.82
CA LEU A 8 -67.26 0.66 -17.56
C LEU A 8 -66.74 1.50 -16.38
N VAL A 9 -65.55 2.07 -16.49
CA VAL A 9 -64.98 3.03 -15.51
C VAL A 9 -65.65 4.39 -15.61
N PHE A 10 -65.87 4.90 -16.84
CA PHE A 10 -66.63 6.14 -17.05
C PHE A 10 -68.05 6.04 -16.48
N ASP A 11 -68.78 4.98 -16.83
CA ASP A 11 -70.16 4.76 -16.38
C ASP A 11 -70.27 4.60 -14.84
N ARG A 12 -69.19 4.19 -14.15
CA ARG A 12 -69.12 4.14 -12.69
C ARG A 12 -68.85 5.50 -12.05
N LEU A 13 -68.07 6.35 -12.69
CA LEU A 13 -67.77 7.71 -12.21
C LEU A 13 -68.95 8.65 -12.47
N ASP A 14 -69.64 8.49 -13.60
CA ASP A 14 -70.91 9.16 -13.91
C ASP A 14 -72.13 8.35 -13.43
N ALA A 15 -72.13 7.95 -12.16
CA ALA A 15 -73.22 7.16 -11.57
C ALA A 15 -74.60 7.85 -11.62
N ALA A 16 -74.63 9.17 -11.88
CA ALA A 16 -75.84 9.97 -12.03
C ALA A 16 -76.30 10.13 -13.50
N ASN A 17 -75.58 9.55 -14.48
CA ASN A 17 -75.86 9.63 -15.92
C ASN A 17 -75.99 11.07 -16.44
N VAL A 18 -75.14 11.98 -15.97
CA VAL A 18 -75.14 13.39 -16.36
C VAL A 18 -74.45 13.60 -17.72
N GLY A 19 -73.69 12.60 -18.18
CA GLY A 19 -73.01 12.56 -19.48
C GLY A 19 -71.56 13.03 -19.45
N PHE A 20 -71.05 13.47 -18.29
CA PHE A 20 -69.69 13.99 -18.12
C PHE A 20 -69.10 13.67 -16.74
N VAL A 21 -67.78 13.63 -16.65
CA VAL A 21 -67.01 13.46 -15.41
C VAL A 21 -66.27 14.76 -15.07
N THR A 22 -66.18 15.09 -13.78
CA THR A 22 -65.48 16.30 -13.31
C THR A 22 -64.01 16.04 -12.96
N VAL A 23 -63.22 17.12 -12.89
CA VAL A 23 -61.80 17.07 -12.46
C VAL A 23 -61.62 16.36 -11.11
N ASP A 24 -62.47 16.64 -10.12
CA ASP A 24 -62.37 16.01 -8.79
C ASP A 24 -62.61 14.49 -8.85
N GLN A 25 -63.53 14.04 -9.72
CA GLN A 25 -63.78 12.62 -9.94
C GLN A 25 -62.61 11.93 -10.66
N LEU A 26 -61.95 12.63 -11.60
CA LEU A 26 -60.74 12.15 -12.27
C LEU A 26 -59.55 12.02 -11.32
N MET A 27 -59.34 13.01 -10.44
CA MET A 27 -58.29 12.96 -9.42
C MET A 27 -58.49 11.77 -8.47
N THR A 28 -59.73 11.60 -7.98
CA THR A 28 -60.08 10.48 -7.10
C THR A 28 -59.85 9.13 -7.77
N LEU A 29 -60.18 9.01 -9.06
CA LEU A 29 -59.90 7.81 -9.85
C LEU A 29 -58.40 7.55 -9.94
N HIS A 30 -57.60 8.56 -10.31
CA HIS A 30 -56.16 8.42 -10.48
C HIS A 30 -55.48 7.97 -9.18
N GLU A 31 -55.80 8.62 -8.05
CA GLU A 31 -55.30 8.22 -6.72
C GLU A 31 -55.69 6.79 -6.36
N THR A 32 -56.91 6.37 -6.70
CA THR A 32 -57.39 5.01 -6.41
C THR A 32 -56.71 3.94 -7.27
N VAL A 33 -56.36 4.26 -8.51
CA VAL A 33 -55.79 3.31 -9.48
C VAL A 33 -54.26 3.21 -9.35
N TYR A 34 -53.58 4.34 -9.14
CA TYR A 34 -52.12 4.43 -9.14
C TYR A 34 -51.52 4.68 -7.76
N PHE A 35 -52.34 4.81 -6.70
CA PHE A 35 -51.93 5.04 -5.31
C PHE A 35 -51.00 6.25 -5.12
N THR A 36 -51.01 7.18 -6.09
CA THR A 36 -50.10 8.32 -6.15
C THR A 36 -50.92 9.58 -6.47
N PRO A 37 -50.77 10.67 -5.68
CA PRO A 37 -51.51 11.91 -5.92
C PRO A 37 -50.94 12.66 -7.13
N VAL A 38 -51.82 13.15 -7.99
CA VAL A 38 -51.46 14.04 -9.11
C VAL A 38 -51.87 15.47 -8.77
N ALA A 39 -51.04 16.45 -9.12
CA ALA A 39 -51.37 17.85 -8.90
C ALA A 39 -52.64 18.23 -9.66
N ARG A 40 -53.55 18.95 -8.99
CA ARG A 40 -54.82 19.42 -9.58
C ARG A 40 -54.58 20.19 -10.89
N ASP A 41 -53.56 21.04 -10.91
CA ASP A 41 -53.19 21.85 -12.08
C ASP A 41 -52.88 21.01 -13.32
N HIS A 42 -52.28 19.82 -13.14
CA HIS A 42 -52.01 18.90 -14.26
C HIS A 42 -53.27 18.25 -14.81
N VAL A 43 -54.24 17.95 -13.94
CA VAL A 43 -55.53 17.39 -14.37
C VAL A 43 -56.38 18.47 -15.06
N GLU A 44 -56.42 19.69 -14.51
CA GLU A 44 -57.11 20.82 -15.14
C GLU A 44 -56.50 21.20 -16.49
N ALA A 45 -55.17 21.18 -16.60
CA ALA A 45 -54.46 21.45 -17.84
C ALA A 45 -54.67 20.33 -18.88
N ALA A 46 -54.67 19.06 -18.47
CA ALA A 46 -54.98 17.93 -19.35
C ALA A 46 -56.42 18.03 -19.90
N VAL A 47 -57.40 18.35 -19.05
CA VAL A 47 -58.79 18.55 -19.46
C VAL A 47 -58.90 19.74 -20.41
N SER A 48 -58.23 20.85 -20.12
CA SER A 48 -58.23 22.04 -20.98
C SER A 48 -57.57 21.78 -22.34
N GLN A 49 -56.54 20.93 -22.37
CA GLN A 49 -55.81 20.57 -23.58
C GLN A 49 -56.64 19.69 -24.52
N VAL A 50 -57.34 18.68 -23.97
CA VAL A 50 -58.10 17.71 -24.76
C VAL A 50 -59.52 18.20 -25.07
N CYS A 51 -60.21 18.77 -24.07
CA CYS A 51 -61.61 19.20 -24.19
C CYS A 51 -61.77 20.69 -24.56
N GLY A 52 -60.67 21.45 -24.56
CA GLY A 52 -60.65 22.88 -24.86
C GLY A 52 -60.98 23.79 -23.64
N PRO A 53 -60.56 25.07 -23.68
CA PRO A 53 -60.65 25.99 -22.53
C PRO A 53 -62.08 26.38 -22.13
N GLY A 54 -63.09 26.08 -22.95
CA GLY A 54 -64.50 26.37 -22.69
C GLY A 54 -65.28 25.25 -21.99
N CYS A 55 -64.67 24.10 -21.71
CA CYS A 55 -65.37 22.91 -21.17
C CYS A 55 -65.76 23.02 -19.68
N GLY A 56 -65.22 24.00 -18.95
CA GLY A 56 -65.56 24.23 -17.54
C GLY A 56 -65.19 23.06 -16.62
N GLY A 57 -64.13 22.29 -16.95
CA GLY A 57 -63.67 21.17 -16.14
C GLY A 57 -64.53 19.89 -16.27
N LYS A 58 -65.25 19.74 -17.38
CA LYS A 58 -66.11 18.60 -17.67
C LYS A 58 -65.55 17.78 -18.83
N VAL A 59 -65.57 16.46 -18.68
CA VAL A 59 -65.04 15.50 -19.65
C VAL A 59 -66.15 14.56 -20.11
N ASP A 60 -66.48 14.64 -21.39
CA ASP A 60 -67.46 13.75 -22.02
C ASP A 60 -66.87 12.37 -22.27
N ARG A 61 -67.74 11.38 -22.47
CA ARG A 61 -67.35 9.97 -22.68
C ARG A 61 -66.35 9.78 -23.82
N ASP A 62 -66.49 10.55 -24.90
CA ASP A 62 -65.66 10.43 -26.08
C ASP A 62 -64.23 10.96 -25.87
N ALA A 63 -64.05 11.95 -24.98
CA ALA A 63 -62.75 12.54 -24.66
C ALA A 63 -62.08 11.91 -23.42
N PHE A 64 -62.79 11.01 -22.71
CA PHE A 64 -62.35 10.48 -21.43
C PHE A 64 -61.04 9.70 -21.48
N THR A 65 -60.87 8.84 -22.49
CA THR A 65 -59.63 8.07 -22.66
C THR A 65 -58.45 8.99 -22.93
N ASP A 66 -58.61 9.95 -23.84
CA ASP A 66 -57.57 10.89 -24.25
C ASP A 66 -57.15 11.80 -23.08
N VAL A 67 -58.11 12.24 -22.24
CA VAL A 67 -57.81 12.97 -21.01
C VAL A 67 -57.01 12.12 -20.03
N LEU A 68 -57.35 10.84 -19.83
CA LEU A 68 -56.61 9.97 -18.92
C LEU A 68 -55.18 9.70 -19.41
N GLU A 69 -54.98 9.53 -20.71
CA GLU A 69 -53.65 9.38 -21.31
C GLU A 69 -52.82 10.66 -21.14
N GLU A 70 -53.42 11.83 -21.32
CA GLU A 70 -52.74 13.11 -21.13
C GLU A 70 -52.41 13.40 -19.66
N VAL A 71 -53.29 13.04 -18.73
CA VAL A 71 -53.01 13.12 -17.27
C VAL A 71 -51.84 12.20 -16.92
N GLN A 72 -51.82 10.98 -17.44
CA GLN A 72 -50.73 10.03 -17.19
C GLN A 72 -49.41 10.53 -17.80
N ARG A 73 -49.44 11.10 -19.01
CA ARG A 73 -48.26 11.71 -19.66
C ARG A 73 -47.67 12.81 -18.78
N ARG A 74 -48.52 13.73 -18.30
CA ARG A 74 -48.11 14.83 -17.43
C ARG A 74 -47.56 14.33 -16.11
N HIS A 75 -48.15 13.31 -15.49
CA HIS A 75 -47.66 12.73 -14.25
C HIS A 75 -46.26 12.11 -14.40
N VAL A 76 -46.00 11.36 -15.48
CA VAL A 76 -44.68 10.75 -15.72
C VAL A 76 -43.60 11.81 -15.98
N LEU A 77 -43.92 12.82 -16.80
CA LEU A 77 -42.98 13.92 -17.07
C LEU A 77 -42.71 14.75 -15.81
N ASP A 78 -43.71 14.93 -14.98
CA ASP A 78 -43.61 15.65 -13.73
C ASP A 78 -42.69 14.97 -12.71
N GLU A 79 -42.83 13.65 -12.54
CA GLU A 79 -41.93 12.87 -11.69
C GLU A 79 -40.48 12.90 -12.21
N GLN A 80 -40.31 12.79 -13.54
CA GLN A 80 -38.99 12.86 -14.15
C GLN A 80 -38.37 14.25 -13.98
N ALA A 81 -39.14 15.32 -14.24
CA ALA A 81 -38.70 16.70 -14.12
C ALA A 81 -38.33 17.04 -12.67
N TYR A 82 -39.01 16.45 -11.68
CA TYR A 82 -38.67 16.63 -10.28
C TYR A 82 -37.29 16.07 -9.94
N TRP A 83 -36.96 14.87 -10.42
CA TRP A 83 -35.64 14.28 -10.19
C TRP A 83 -34.53 15.03 -10.93
N ASP A 84 -34.80 15.49 -12.16
CA ASP A 84 -33.84 16.31 -12.91
C ASP A 84 -33.62 17.68 -12.23
N PHE A 85 -34.68 18.29 -11.70
CA PHE A 85 -34.59 19.50 -10.88
C PHE A 85 -33.76 19.27 -9.61
N GLN A 86 -34.00 18.17 -8.89
CA GLN A 86 -33.21 17.82 -7.70
C GLN A 86 -31.73 17.55 -8.03
N ALA A 87 -31.43 17.02 -9.22
CA ALA A 87 -30.05 16.82 -9.66
C ALA A 87 -29.31 18.15 -9.92
N LEU A 88 -30.04 19.21 -10.28
CA LEU A 88 -29.51 20.56 -10.50
C LEU A 88 -29.41 21.39 -9.21
N ASP A 89 -30.20 21.08 -8.17
CA ASP A 89 -30.12 21.71 -6.84
C ASP A 89 -29.05 21.03 -5.95
N PHE A 90 -27.78 21.30 -6.25
CA PHE A 90 -26.64 20.77 -5.49
C PHE A 90 -26.63 21.17 -4.00
N SER A 91 -27.33 22.24 -3.63
CA SER A 91 -27.40 22.76 -2.26
C SER A 91 -28.56 22.21 -1.42
N GLY A 92 -29.50 21.47 -2.03
CA GLY A 92 -30.71 20.99 -1.35
C GLY A 92 -31.61 22.12 -0.85
N SER A 93 -31.59 23.26 -1.55
CA SER A 93 -32.27 24.50 -1.19
C SER A 93 -33.71 24.59 -1.74
N HIS A 94 -34.12 23.59 -2.51
CA HIS A 94 -35.34 23.54 -3.32
C HIS A 94 -35.45 24.67 -4.35
N ARG A 95 -34.31 25.15 -4.84
CA ARG A 95 -34.19 26.24 -5.81
C ARG A 95 -33.11 25.92 -6.83
N ILE A 96 -33.34 26.30 -8.08
CA ILE A 96 -32.33 26.25 -9.14
C ILE A 96 -32.18 27.62 -9.78
N ARG A 97 -31.04 27.86 -10.43
CA ARG A 97 -30.77 29.11 -11.11
C ARG A 97 -31.66 29.24 -12.35
N LEU A 98 -31.93 30.47 -12.78
CA LEU A 98 -32.65 30.75 -14.02
C LEU A 98 -32.03 30.08 -15.25
N GLN A 99 -30.70 30.00 -15.29
CA GLN A 99 -29.97 29.31 -16.36
C GLN A 99 -30.30 27.82 -16.41
N ASP A 100 -30.26 27.15 -15.26
CA ASP A 100 -30.54 25.72 -15.13
C ASP A 100 -32.02 25.45 -15.43
N ALA A 101 -32.92 26.35 -15.03
CA ALA A 101 -34.34 26.29 -15.37
C ALA A 101 -34.57 26.44 -16.89
N LEU A 102 -33.87 27.35 -17.56
CA LEU A 102 -33.94 27.49 -19.03
C LEU A 102 -33.47 26.21 -19.73
N THR A 103 -32.40 25.58 -19.24
CA THR A 103 -31.93 24.29 -19.75
C THR A 103 -32.98 23.17 -19.55
N LEU A 104 -33.66 23.12 -18.40
CA LEU A 104 -34.77 22.17 -18.22
C LEU A 104 -35.91 22.39 -19.23
N PHE A 105 -36.26 23.64 -19.52
CA PHE A 105 -37.27 23.91 -20.57
C PHE A 105 -36.79 23.42 -21.94
N GLN A 106 -35.51 23.59 -22.29
CA GLN A 106 -34.97 23.09 -23.56
C GLN A 106 -35.08 21.57 -23.67
N GLU A 107 -34.71 20.84 -22.61
CA GLU A 107 -34.72 19.38 -22.60
C GLU A 107 -36.15 18.81 -22.66
N TYR A 108 -37.09 19.39 -21.92
CA TYR A 108 -38.48 18.88 -21.86
C TYR A 108 -39.35 19.31 -23.04
N HIS A 109 -39.08 20.47 -23.63
CA HIS A 109 -39.80 20.96 -24.81
C HIS A 109 -39.17 20.50 -26.13
N GLY A 110 -37.90 20.08 -26.10
CA GLY A 110 -37.16 19.55 -27.26
C GLY A 110 -37.23 20.47 -28.48
N ASP A 111 -37.50 19.89 -29.65
CA ASP A 111 -37.60 20.61 -30.93
C ASP A 111 -38.72 21.66 -30.96
N ALA A 112 -39.66 21.64 -30.01
CA ALA A 112 -40.74 22.62 -29.89
C ALA A 112 -40.40 23.78 -28.94
N PHE A 113 -39.22 23.79 -28.32
CA PHE A 113 -38.82 24.84 -27.39
C PHE A 113 -38.91 26.23 -28.03
N SER A 114 -39.60 27.14 -27.34
CA SER A 114 -39.76 28.53 -27.78
C SER A 114 -39.40 29.49 -26.66
N LEU A 115 -38.52 30.44 -26.97
CA LEU A 115 -38.23 31.58 -26.10
C LEU A 115 -39.49 32.37 -25.80
N HIS A 116 -40.53 32.32 -26.64
CA HIS A 116 -41.80 32.97 -26.33
C HIS A 116 -42.43 32.40 -25.05
N THR A 117 -42.40 31.08 -24.88
CA THR A 117 -42.91 30.39 -23.69
C THR A 117 -42.04 30.67 -22.47
N TRP A 118 -40.71 30.68 -22.64
CA TRP A 118 -39.78 31.09 -21.58
C TRP A 118 -40.04 32.51 -21.06
N HIS A 119 -40.22 33.48 -21.95
CA HIS A 119 -40.51 34.85 -21.56
C HIS A 119 -41.91 35.01 -20.94
N GLN A 120 -42.88 34.18 -21.31
CA GLN A 120 -44.18 34.14 -20.64
C GLN A 120 -44.05 33.61 -19.21
N PHE A 121 -43.24 32.57 -19.01
CA PHE A 121 -42.90 32.07 -17.68
C PHE A 121 -42.26 33.19 -16.84
N LEU A 122 -41.21 33.85 -17.33
CA LEU A 122 -40.56 34.96 -16.59
C LEU A 122 -41.54 36.09 -16.23
N LYS A 123 -42.45 36.46 -17.15
CA LYS A 123 -43.48 37.48 -16.90
C LYS A 123 -44.55 37.06 -15.89
N SER A 124 -44.73 35.77 -15.65
CA SER A 124 -45.68 35.25 -14.67
C SER A 124 -45.16 35.33 -13.23
N ARG A 125 -43.84 35.57 -13.06
CA ARG A 125 -43.17 35.58 -11.76
C ARG A 125 -43.25 36.95 -11.10
N VAL A 126 -43.23 36.95 -9.77
CA VAL A 126 -43.19 38.17 -8.94
C VAL A 126 -41.85 38.89 -9.10
N ASP A 127 -40.77 38.11 -9.16
CA ASP A 127 -39.42 38.58 -9.46
C ASP A 127 -38.86 37.78 -10.63
N PRO A 128 -38.74 38.39 -11.84
CA PRO A 128 -38.25 37.70 -13.03
C PRO A 128 -36.83 37.15 -12.89
N ASP A 129 -35.99 37.82 -12.09
CA ASP A 129 -34.54 37.58 -12.02
C ASP A 129 -34.14 36.66 -10.83
N ALA A 130 -35.08 36.29 -9.98
CA ALA A 130 -34.84 35.42 -8.83
C ALA A 130 -34.68 33.94 -9.19
N ASP A 131 -34.08 33.15 -8.30
CA ASP A 131 -33.99 31.68 -8.43
C ASP A 131 -35.37 31.02 -8.47
N VAL A 132 -35.45 29.87 -9.13
CA VAL A 132 -36.69 29.20 -9.52
C VAL A 132 -37.00 28.04 -8.58
N TYR A 133 -38.24 27.98 -8.10
CA TYR A 133 -38.77 26.82 -7.36
C TYR A 133 -39.43 25.83 -8.30
N PHE A 134 -39.39 24.55 -7.93
CA PHE A 134 -40.01 23.51 -8.76
C PHE A 134 -41.50 23.76 -9.00
N ASP A 135 -42.25 24.16 -7.96
CA ASP A 135 -43.68 24.45 -8.07
C ASP A 135 -44.01 25.55 -9.09
N GLU A 136 -43.08 26.48 -9.35
CA GLU A 136 -43.26 27.55 -10.35
C GLU A 136 -43.17 27.05 -11.79
N ILE A 137 -42.31 26.06 -12.05
CA ILE A 137 -42.02 25.55 -13.41
C ILE A 137 -42.72 24.23 -13.74
N ARG A 138 -43.17 23.51 -12.72
CA ARG A 138 -43.80 22.18 -12.82
C ARG A 138 -44.83 22.07 -13.94
N ARG A 139 -45.73 23.05 -14.02
CA ARG A 139 -46.77 23.12 -15.07
C ARG A 139 -46.18 23.40 -16.45
N TRP A 140 -45.24 24.34 -16.53
CA TRP A 140 -44.66 24.82 -17.78
C TRP A 140 -43.82 23.76 -18.49
N LEU A 141 -43.09 22.92 -17.75
CA LEU A 141 -42.31 21.81 -18.32
C LEU A 141 -43.21 20.74 -18.97
N CYS A 142 -44.43 20.56 -18.43
CA CYS A 142 -45.38 19.57 -18.92
C CYS A 142 -46.35 20.11 -20.01
N ASP A 143 -46.43 21.43 -20.16
CA ASP A 143 -47.26 22.11 -21.16
C ASP A 143 -46.61 22.10 -22.55
N ILE A 144 -47.44 22.15 -23.60
CA ILE A 144 -46.95 22.29 -24.97
C ILE A 144 -46.52 23.75 -25.17
N PRO A 145 -45.29 24.01 -25.66
CA PRO A 145 -44.82 25.37 -25.88
C PRO A 145 -45.72 26.15 -26.83
N SER A 146 -45.92 27.42 -26.51
CA SER A 146 -46.58 28.39 -27.39
C SER A 146 -45.53 29.23 -28.15
N GLY A 147 -45.80 29.49 -29.44
CA GLY A 147 -44.92 30.28 -30.32
C GLY A 147 -44.19 29.44 -31.38
N GLU A 148 -43.38 30.11 -32.20
CA GLU A 148 -42.48 29.42 -33.15
C GLU A 148 -41.27 28.85 -32.40
N PRO A 149 -40.76 27.66 -32.79
CA PRO A 149 -39.53 27.10 -32.22
C PRO A 149 -38.36 28.07 -32.37
N SER A 150 -37.65 28.31 -31.28
CA SER A 150 -36.51 29.25 -31.29
C SER A 150 -35.26 28.59 -31.86
N ALA A 151 -34.48 29.34 -32.63
CA ALA A 151 -33.21 28.82 -33.16
C ALA A 151 -32.16 28.73 -32.04
N ASP A 152 -31.33 27.68 -32.05
CA ASP A 152 -30.23 27.46 -31.09
C ASP A 152 -29.37 28.71 -30.80
N ARG A 153 -29.17 29.56 -31.81
CA ARG A 153 -28.39 30.79 -31.69
C ARG A 153 -29.04 31.78 -30.73
N GLU A 154 -30.36 31.93 -30.80
CA GLU A 154 -31.13 32.86 -29.96
C GLU A 154 -31.16 32.37 -28.52
N VAL A 155 -31.29 31.06 -28.31
CA VAL A 155 -31.30 30.47 -26.96
C VAL A 155 -29.93 30.59 -26.28
N ARG A 156 -28.83 30.43 -27.03
CA ARG A 156 -27.47 30.67 -26.50
C ARG A 156 -27.23 32.14 -26.12
N GLN A 157 -27.82 33.07 -26.87
CA GLN A 157 -27.76 34.49 -26.55
C GLN A 157 -28.51 34.78 -25.25
N GLU A 158 -29.68 34.17 -25.05
CA GLU A 158 -30.44 34.31 -23.81
C GLU A 158 -29.72 33.69 -22.60
N LEU A 159 -29.13 32.49 -22.76
CA LEU A 159 -28.30 31.89 -21.71
C LEU A 159 -27.13 32.79 -21.30
N SER A 160 -26.45 33.41 -22.28
CA SER A 160 -25.34 34.34 -22.02
C SER A 160 -25.81 35.63 -21.33
N HIS A 161 -27.02 36.09 -21.66
CA HIS A 161 -27.63 37.26 -21.02
C HIS A 161 -27.97 36.98 -19.54
N LEU A 162 -28.56 35.82 -19.25
CA LEU A 162 -28.88 35.39 -17.88
C LEU A 162 -27.62 35.20 -17.03
N GLU A 163 -26.55 34.64 -17.60
CA GLU A 163 -25.24 34.51 -16.93
C GLU A 163 -24.66 35.89 -16.57
N HIS A 164 -24.75 36.86 -17.49
CA HIS A 164 -24.27 38.22 -17.23
C HIS A 164 -25.13 38.98 -16.21
N ALA A 165 -26.45 38.80 -16.24
CA ALA A 165 -27.36 39.38 -15.26
C ALA A 165 -27.11 38.83 -13.84
N GLN A 166 -26.89 37.52 -13.71
CA GLN A 166 -26.55 36.88 -12.44
C GLN A 166 -25.20 37.34 -11.90
N TRP A 167 -24.20 37.51 -12.78
CA TRP A 167 -22.90 38.05 -12.39
C TRP A 167 -23.04 39.48 -11.85
N ASN A 168 -23.82 40.33 -12.51
CA ASN A 168 -24.10 41.69 -12.03
C ASN A 168 -24.86 41.71 -10.71
N HIS A 169 -25.83 40.81 -10.51
CA HIS A 169 -26.57 40.70 -9.25
C HIS A 169 -25.67 40.24 -8.11
N SER A 170 -24.86 39.20 -8.33
CA SER A 170 -23.88 38.71 -7.35
C SER A 170 -22.81 39.76 -7.03
N TYR A 171 -22.41 40.55 -8.04
CA TYR A 171 -21.49 41.68 -7.85
C TYR A 171 -22.13 42.80 -7.02
N HIS A 172 -23.41 43.11 -7.25
CA HIS A 172 -24.14 44.08 -6.44
C HIS A 172 -24.44 43.58 -5.01
N ASP A 173 -24.73 42.29 -4.82
CA ASP A 173 -24.84 41.69 -3.49
C ASP A 173 -23.50 41.69 -2.77
N TYR A 174 -22.41 41.45 -3.49
CA TYR A 174 -21.05 41.58 -2.96
C TYR A 174 -20.72 43.05 -2.61
N GLU A 175 -21.11 44.03 -3.44
CA GLU A 175 -20.95 45.45 -3.12
C GLU A 175 -21.83 45.87 -1.94
N ALA A 176 -23.07 45.38 -1.84
CA ALA A 176 -23.98 45.65 -0.73
C ALA A 176 -23.50 44.96 0.56
N PHE A 177 -22.97 43.74 0.46
CA PHE A 177 -22.28 43.05 1.55
C PHE A 177 -21.01 43.79 1.97
N LYS A 178 -20.22 44.31 1.02
CA LYS A 178 -19.05 45.15 1.27
C LYS A 178 -19.44 46.48 1.92
N LEU A 179 -20.57 47.06 1.54
CA LEU A 179 -21.11 48.29 2.14
C LEU A 179 -21.63 48.04 3.56
N LEU A 180 -22.29 46.89 3.80
CA LEU A 180 -22.68 46.43 5.13
C LEU A 180 -21.47 46.09 5.98
N GLN A 181 -20.41 45.52 5.39
CA GLN A 181 -19.11 45.34 6.05
C GLN A 181 -18.48 46.69 6.40
N GLN A 182 -18.55 47.70 5.52
CA GLN A 182 -18.03 49.04 5.78
C GLN A 182 -18.85 49.81 6.83
N ASP A 183 -20.15 49.54 6.96
CA ASP A 183 -20.98 50.13 8.00
C ASP A 183 -20.87 49.35 9.34
N ASP A 184 -20.64 48.03 9.31
CA ASP A 184 -20.26 47.23 10.47
C ASP A 184 -18.81 47.51 10.94
N GLU A 185 -17.90 47.89 10.03
CA GLU A 185 -16.52 48.33 10.32
C GLU A 185 -16.50 49.71 10.98
N LYS A 186 -17.40 50.63 10.60
CA LYS A 186 -17.50 51.96 11.24
C LYS A 186 -17.89 51.88 12.72
N ASP A 187 -18.63 50.85 13.13
CA ASP A 187 -18.97 50.61 14.54
C ASP A 187 -17.96 49.68 15.26
N GLN A 188 -17.03 49.03 14.54
CA GLN A 188 -16.05 48.08 15.09
C GLN A 188 -14.61 48.62 15.22
N ASP A 189 -14.25 49.75 14.60
CA ASP A 189 -12.83 50.10 14.35
C ASP A 189 -12.23 51.39 14.97
N GLU A 190 -12.71 51.92 16.10
CA GLU A 190 -11.92 52.96 16.79
C GLU A 190 -10.67 52.41 17.52
N ASP A 191 -10.69 51.15 17.99
CA ASP A 191 -9.58 50.54 18.73
C ASP A 191 -8.60 49.73 17.84
N GLY A 192 -9.10 49.12 16.75
CA GLY A 192 -8.31 48.30 15.82
C GLY A 192 -7.34 49.13 14.97
N TYR A 193 -7.82 50.25 14.43
CA TYR A 193 -7.05 51.20 13.62
C TYR A 193 -5.88 51.81 14.40
N MET A 194 -6.06 52.12 15.70
CA MET A 194 -4.99 52.64 16.55
C MET A 194 -3.90 51.59 16.84
N GLU A 195 -4.26 50.32 17.01
CA GLU A 195 -3.30 49.23 17.31
C GLU A 195 -2.49 48.81 16.06
N THR A 196 -3.11 48.81 14.87
CA THR A 196 -2.42 48.58 13.58
C THR A 196 -1.51 49.75 13.22
N THR A 197 -1.97 50.99 13.40
CA THR A 197 -1.17 52.19 13.15
C THR A 197 0.04 52.28 14.10
N GLN A 198 -0.13 51.93 15.39
CA GLN A 198 1.00 51.85 16.32
C GLN A 198 1.99 50.72 15.97
N ARG A 199 1.51 49.55 15.51
CA ARG A 199 2.38 48.47 15.05
C ARG A 199 3.18 48.85 13.81
N HIS A 200 2.55 49.51 12.83
CA HIS A 200 3.22 50.01 11.63
C HIS A 200 4.26 51.08 11.98
N ALA A 201 3.91 52.05 12.83
CA ALA A 201 4.86 53.07 13.30
C ALA A 201 6.06 52.46 14.04
N LYS A 202 5.84 51.43 14.86
CA LYS A 202 6.90 50.74 15.61
C LYS A 202 7.81 49.89 14.71
N ARG A 203 7.24 49.25 13.68
CA ARG A 203 8.01 48.52 12.65
C ARG A 203 8.85 49.47 11.79
N LYS A 204 8.30 50.62 11.36
CA LYS A 204 9.05 51.66 10.64
C LYS A 204 10.20 52.21 11.47
N LEU A 205 9.95 52.53 12.76
CA LEU A 205 10.99 53.00 13.67
C LEU A 205 12.12 51.97 13.86
N GLN A 206 11.81 50.68 13.95
CA GLN A 206 12.82 49.62 14.05
C GLN A 206 13.59 49.40 12.73
N LYS A 207 12.94 49.55 11.57
CA LYS A 207 13.56 49.50 10.24
C LYS A 207 14.55 50.66 10.07
N TRP A 208 14.14 51.88 10.41
CA TRP A 208 15.00 53.07 10.41
C TRP A 208 16.18 52.94 11.39
N GLN A 209 15.94 52.40 12.60
CA GLN A 209 17.02 52.16 13.58
C GLN A 209 18.03 51.11 13.12
N ARG A 210 17.61 50.07 12.38
CA ARG A 210 18.50 49.01 11.90
C ARG A 210 19.26 49.37 10.63
N GLN A 211 18.63 50.10 9.71
CA GLN A 211 19.16 50.35 8.36
C GLN A 211 19.72 51.77 8.18
N GLY A 212 19.59 52.63 9.19
CA GLY A 212 20.21 53.96 9.22
C GLY A 212 19.54 54.95 8.27
N LEU A 213 20.25 56.06 7.98
CA LEU A 213 19.73 57.24 7.29
C LEU A 213 19.19 56.95 5.87
N GLY A 214 19.69 55.92 5.19
CA GLY A 214 19.23 55.54 3.86
C GLY A 214 17.78 55.05 3.84
N ALA A 215 17.39 54.20 4.79
CA ALA A 215 16.02 53.70 4.89
C ALA A 215 14.99 54.75 5.35
N MET A 216 15.47 55.90 5.85
CA MET A 216 14.63 57.04 6.23
C MET A 216 14.47 58.04 5.07
N LEU A 217 15.47 58.12 4.18
CA LEU A 217 15.44 58.99 2.99
C LEU A 217 14.67 58.36 1.82
N ASP A 218 14.62 57.02 1.75
CA ASP A 218 13.93 56.26 0.70
C ASP A 218 12.50 55.80 1.11
N ASP A 219 11.99 56.23 2.28
CA ASP A 219 10.59 55.99 2.73
C ASP A 219 9.73 57.18 2.29
N ASP A 220 9.13 57.07 1.11
CA ASP A 220 8.28 58.09 0.48
C ASP A 220 6.86 58.16 1.06
N GLY A 221 6.59 57.43 2.14
CA GLY A 221 5.31 57.48 2.86
C GLY A 221 4.15 56.82 2.10
N LEU A 222 4.41 56.23 0.93
CA LEU A 222 3.46 55.51 0.09
C LEU A 222 3.99 54.07 -0.11
N GLU A 223 4.01 53.27 0.96
CA GLU A 223 3.82 51.83 0.75
C GLU A 223 2.37 51.70 0.30
N ALA A 224 2.17 51.66 -1.03
CA ALA A 224 0.90 51.43 -1.68
C ALA A 224 0.21 50.24 -1.04
N GLU A 225 -1.10 50.35 -0.87
CA GLU A 225 -1.98 49.22 -0.63
C GLU A 225 -1.63 48.14 -1.66
N ASP A 226 -1.00 47.05 -1.20
CA ASP A 226 -0.82 45.82 -1.98
C ASP A 226 -2.21 45.15 -2.14
N GLU A 227 -3.15 45.86 -2.78
CA GLU A 227 -4.30 45.29 -3.47
C GLU A 227 -3.85 44.91 -4.89
N ASP A 228 -2.95 43.91 -4.95
CA ASP A 228 -2.68 43.14 -6.17
C ASP A 228 -3.68 41.98 -6.20
N ASP A 229 -4.82 42.20 -6.85
CA ASP A 229 -5.91 41.24 -7.05
C ASP A 229 -5.58 40.26 -8.20
N GLY A 230 -4.33 39.78 -8.23
CA GLY A 230 -3.84 38.66 -9.04
C GLY A 230 -3.35 37.53 -8.13
N PRO A 231 -3.25 36.27 -8.62
CA PRO A 231 -2.73 35.18 -7.81
C PRO A 231 -1.31 35.52 -7.36
N LYS A 232 -1.13 35.75 -6.05
CA LYS A 232 0.16 36.03 -5.42
C LYS A 232 1.20 35.06 -5.96
N LYS A 233 2.15 35.55 -6.77
CA LYS A 233 3.35 34.78 -7.10
C LYS A 233 4.03 34.40 -5.78
N MET A 234 3.92 33.12 -5.39
CA MET A 234 4.55 32.58 -4.18
C MET A 234 6.05 32.87 -4.26
N ARG A 235 6.54 33.69 -3.32
CA ARG A 235 7.96 34.08 -3.26
C ARG A 235 8.81 32.82 -3.08
N ARG A 236 9.92 32.72 -3.82
CA ARG A 236 10.89 31.62 -3.68
C ARG A 236 11.42 31.54 -2.25
N GLN A 237 11.08 30.48 -1.52
CA GLN A 237 11.46 30.27 -0.12
C GLN A 237 12.21 28.94 0.08
N ASP A 238 13.48 29.03 0.49
CA ASP A 238 14.36 27.87 0.70
C ASP A 238 14.73 27.64 2.17
N ALA A 239 14.38 28.56 3.07
CA ALA A 239 14.65 28.44 4.51
C ALA A 239 13.43 28.85 5.34
N VAL A 240 13.23 28.16 6.47
CA VAL A 240 12.14 28.44 7.41
C VAL A 240 12.59 29.44 8.46
N THR A 241 11.77 30.47 8.67
CA THR A 241 12.00 31.52 9.66
C THR A 241 11.34 31.20 11.00
N ALA A 242 11.88 31.77 12.09
CA ALA A 242 11.27 31.65 13.41
C ALA A 242 9.85 32.24 13.47
N SER A 243 9.57 33.29 12.67
CA SER A 243 8.23 33.86 12.57
C SER A 243 7.25 32.88 11.93
N GLU A 244 7.60 32.22 10.83
CA GLU A 244 6.71 31.24 10.17
C GLU A 244 6.35 30.08 11.09
N LEU A 245 7.30 29.58 11.89
CA LEU A 245 7.02 28.54 12.88
C LEU A 245 6.08 29.02 13.99
N LEU A 246 6.27 30.24 14.47
CA LEU A 246 5.40 30.82 15.48
C LEU A 246 4.00 31.09 14.90
N ASP A 247 3.91 31.65 13.71
CA ASP A 247 2.64 31.92 13.03
C ASP A 247 1.89 30.62 12.76
N ALA A 248 2.59 29.56 12.33
CA ALA A 248 2.00 28.24 12.17
C ALA A 248 1.47 27.70 13.53
N MET A 249 2.27 27.75 14.59
CA MET A 249 1.80 27.35 15.92
C MET A 249 0.58 28.17 16.39
N GLU A 250 0.56 29.47 16.14
CA GLU A 250 -0.58 30.32 16.47
C GLU A 250 -1.86 29.88 15.76
N ILE A 251 -1.78 29.50 14.48
CA ILE A 251 -2.91 28.98 13.69
C ILE A 251 -3.45 27.67 14.30
N LYS A 252 -2.58 26.72 14.63
CA LYS A 252 -2.99 25.46 15.29
C LYS A 252 -3.84 25.72 16.54
N TYR A 253 -3.35 26.57 17.45
CA TYR A 253 -4.06 26.84 18.70
C TYR A 253 -5.27 27.74 18.51
N SER A 254 -5.30 28.64 17.51
CA SER A 254 -6.50 29.41 17.22
C SER A 254 -7.62 28.50 16.73
N LEU A 255 -7.33 27.55 15.85
CA LEU A 255 -8.32 26.57 15.37
C LEU A 255 -8.85 25.71 16.53
N LEU A 256 -7.97 25.14 17.37
CA LEU A 256 -8.40 24.35 18.53
C LEU A 256 -9.23 25.17 19.54
N THR A 257 -8.83 26.42 19.78
CA THR A 257 -9.57 27.34 20.67
C THR A 257 -10.93 27.66 20.07
N ASP A 258 -11.00 27.90 18.76
CA ASP A 258 -12.23 28.22 18.06
C ASP A 258 -13.22 27.06 18.09
N MET A 259 -12.75 25.82 17.93
CA MET A 259 -13.59 24.62 18.06
C MET A 259 -14.12 24.44 19.48
N LEU A 260 -13.28 24.66 20.51
CA LEU A 260 -13.71 24.57 21.90
C LEU A 260 -14.68 25.69 22.27
N VAL A 261 -14.47 26.91 21.75
CA VAL A 261 -15.39 28.04 21.92
C VAL A 261 -16.72 27.78 21.21
N ALA A 262 -16.70 27.22 20.00
CA ALA A 262 -17.93 26.80 19.31
C ALA A 262 -18.70 25.75 20.11
N GLN A 263 -18.00 24.80 20.74
CA GLN A 263 -18.62 23.82 21.63
C GLN A 263 -19.21 24.47 22.88
N MET A 264 -18.51 25.41 23.51
CA MET A 264 -19.02 26.19 24.65
C MET A 264 -20.28 27.00 24.27
N ALA A 265 -20.26 27.64 23.09
CA ALA A 265 -21.40 28.37 22.56
C ALA A 265 -22.59 27.43 22.30
N ALA A 266 -22.34 26.23 21.75
CA ALA A 266 -23.39 25.23 21.53
C ALA A 266 -24.03 24.75 22.84
N PHE A 267 -23.27 24.66 23.94
CA PHE A 267 -23.79 24.36 25.27
C PHE A 267 -24.54 25.52 25.93
N ALA A 268 -24.16 26.76 25.61
CA ALA A 268 -24.74 27.96 26.21
C ALA A 268 -25.96 28.50 25.44
N ALA A 269 -26.06 28.23 24.15
CA ALA A 269 -27.11 28.73 23.27
C ALA A 269 -28.44 27.98 23.50
N ASN A 270 -29.55 28.71 23.46
CA ASN A 270 -30.88 28.12 23.51
C ASN A 270 -31.42 27.78 22.11
N MET A 271 -30.95 28.49 21.08
CA MET A 271 -31.31 28.29 19.68
C MET A 271 -30.06 28.18 18.80
N ASP A 272 -30.16 27.45 17.68
CA ASP A 272 -29.02 27.24 16.76
C ASP A 272 -28.55 28.55 16.11
N SER A 273 -29.46 29.50 15.89
CA SER A 273 -29.15 30.81 15.32
C SER A 273 -28.25 31.68 16.21
N GLU A 274 -28.26 31.46 17.52
CA GLU A 274 -27.50 32.25 18.50
C GLU A 274 -26.05 31.75 18.67
N ARG A 275 -25.74 30.54 18.18
CA ARG A 275 -24.45 29.88 18.43
C ARG A 275 -23.26 30.66 17.88
N ALA A 276 -23.39 31.20 16.67
CA ALA A 276 -22.31 31.95 16.03
C ALA A 276 -22.02 33.27 16.75
N GLU A 277 -23.07 33.99 17.17
CA GLU A 277 -22.97 35.24 17.92
C GLU A 277 -22.37 35.02 19.32
N LEU A 278 -22.82 33.99 20.03
CA LEU A 278 -22.28 33.61 21.33
C LEU A 278 -20.81 33.19 21.22
N ALA A 279 -20.44 32.43 20.18
CA ALA A 279 -19.04 32.07 19.93
C ALA A 279 -18.17 33.33 19.72
N GLN A 280 -18.63 34.29 18.90
CA GLN A 280 -17.98 35.58 18.71
C GLN A 280 -17.83 36.36 20.04
N GLN A 281 -18.88 36.41 20.86
CA GLN A 281 -18.85 37.06 22.17
C GLN A 281 -17.82 36.42 23.11
N ILE A 282 -17.81 35.09 23.21
CA ILE A 282 -16.85 34.33 24.01
C ILE A 282 -15.42 34.61 23.53
N LYS A 283 -15.16 34.61 22.21
CA LYS A 283 -13.83 34.95 21.65
C LYS A 283 -13.38 36.35 22.06
N ARG A 284 -14.26 37.36 21.94
CA ARG A 284 -13.95 38.75 22.34
C ARG A 284 -13.63 38.87 23.83
N GLN A 285 -14.39 38.18 24.68
CA GLN A 285 -14.13 38.17 26.13
C GLN A 285 -12.84 37.42 26.48
N LEU A 286 -12.58 36.27 25.84
CA LEU A 286 -11.35 35.49 26.01
C LEU A 286 -10.11 36.30 25.60
N ALA A 287 -10.16 37.03 24.49
CA ALA A 287 -9.09 37.93 24.06
C ALA A 287 -8.81 39.03 25.11
N LYS A 288 -9.87 39.63 25.69
CA LYS A 288 -9.75 40.62 26.78
C LYS A 288 -9.13 40.01 28.04
N LEU A 289 -9.51 38.80 28.43
CA LEU A 289 -8.95 38.09 29.59
C LEU A 289 -7.48 37.75 29.38
N THR A 290 -7.13 37.32 28.17
CA THR A 290 -5.74 37.00 27.76
C THR A 290 -4.86 38.24 27.81
N LYS A 291 -5.30 39.36 27.21
CA LYS A 291 -4.57 40.65 27.27
C LYS A 291 -4.34 41.14 28.71
N LYS A 292 -5.27 40.84 29.63
CA LYS A 292 -5.20 41.23 31.05
C LYS A 292 -4.46 40.23 31.94
N GLY A 293 -4.03 39.08 31.42
CA GLY A 293 -3.38 38.01 32.19
C GLY A 293 -4.28 37.35 33.24
N LYS A 294 -5.61 37.48 33.11
CA LYS A 294 -6.60 36.98 34.09
C LYS A 294 -7.19 35.64 33.66
N LEU A 295 -6.33 34.65 33.49
CA LEU A 295 -6.73 33.28 33.07
C LEU A 295 -7.65 32.56 34.06
N ARG A 296 -7.70 33.00 35.33
CA ARG A 296 -8.59 32.44 36.35
C ARG A 296 -10.05 32.88 36.20
N ASP A 297 -10.31 33.92 35.41
CA ASP A 297 -11.66 34.43 35.20
C ASP A 297 -12.35 33.73 34.00
N VAL A 298 -11.70 32.74 33.36
CA VAL A 298 -12.25 31.98 32.21
C VAL A 298 -13.54 31.23 32.57
N ASP A 299 -13.69 30.82 33.83
CA ASP A 299 -14.91 30.18 34.34
C ASP A 299 -16.16 31.09 34.30
N SER A 300 -15.98 32.40 34.10
CA SER A 300 -17.08 33.36 33.95
C SER A 300 -17.65 33.42 32.53
N LEU A 301 -17.03 32.75 31.55
CA LEU A 301 -17.49 32.73 30.16
C LEU A 301 -18.73 31.83 29.98
N PRO A 302 -19.67 32.20 29.09
CA PRO A 302 -20.79 31.34 28.73
C PRO A 302 -20.31 29.94 28.29
N GLY A 303 -20.92 28.89 28.84
CA GLY A 303 -20.59 27.49 28.51
C GLY A 303 -19.30 26.97 29.15
N ALA A 304 -18.55 27.76 29.94
CA ALA A 304 -17.28 27.33 30.53
C ALA A 304 -17.43 26.17 31.51
N SER A 305 -18.56 26.09 32.22
CA SER A 305 -18.87 25.00 33.16
C SER A 305 -19.33 23.70 32.48
N ALA A 306 -19.54 23.71 31.15
CA ALA A 306 -19.94 22.52 30.42
C ALA A 306 -18.84 21.44 30.47
N LEU A 307 -19.25 20.18 30.55
CA LEU A 307 -18.32 19.05 30.72
C LEU A 307 -17.72 18.62 29.38
N LEU A 308 -16.40 18.47 29.38
CA LEU A 308 -15.61 17.79 28.37
C LEU A 308 -15.53 16.28 28.67
N PRO A 309 -15.44 15.43 27.64
CA PRO A 309 -15.32 13.98 27.82
C PRO A 309 -14.05 13.55 28.58
N ALA A 310 -12.95 14.31 28.41
CA ALA A 310 -11.68 14.08 29.08
C ALA A 310 -10.87 15.38 29.17
N THR A 311 -9.80 15.39 29.98
CA THR A 311 -8.87 16.53 30.06
C THR A 311 -8.09 16.70 28.76
N VAL A 312 -7.63 17.92 28.46
CA VAL A 312 -6.80 18.19 27.26
C VAL A 312 -5.52 17.34 27.29
N LEU A 313 -4.95 17.10 28.47
CA LEU A 313 -3.80 16.21 28.64
C LEU A 313 -4.12 14.75 28.26
N TYR A 314 -5.31 14.25 28.59
CA TYR A 314 -5.73 12.92 28.18
C TYR A 314 -5.91 12.85 26.66
N LEU A 315 -6.58 13.84 26.06
CA LEU A 315 -6.87 13.87 24.63
C LEU A 315 -5.62 14.07 23.77
N MET A 316 -4.79 15.07 24.08
CA MET A 316 -3.63 15.42 23.26
C MET A 316 -2.34 14.71 23.67
N GLY A 317 -2.24 14.23 24.92
CA GLY A 317 -0.99 13.72 25.49
C GLY A 317 0.01 14.82 25.84
N ASP A 318 1.24 14.45 26.17
CA ASP A 318 2.32 15.42 26.45
C ASP A 318 2.98 15.92 25.15
N LEU A 319 3.61 17.08 25.20
CA LEU A 319 4.49 17.56 24.13
C LEU A 319 5.77 16.71 24.07
N GLY A 320 6.40 16.61 22.89
CA GLY A 320 7.53 15.70 22.59
C GLY A 320 8.48 15.38 23.75
N PRO A 321 9.25 16.35 24.30
CA PRO A 321 10.22 16.06 25.36
C PRO A 321 9.60 15.51 26.65
N ALA A 322 8.42 16.01 27.03
CA ALA A 322 7.70 15.54 28.21
C ALA A 322 7.09 14.14 27.97
N HIS A 323 6.71 13.85 26.72
CA HIS A 323 6.26 12.52 26.31
C HIS A 323 7.41 11.50 26.38
N GLU A 324 8.58 11.81 25.82
CA GLU A 324 9.77 10.96 25.90
C GLU A 324 10.17 10.65 27.36
N GLN A 325 10.11 11.67 28.22
CA GLN A 325 10.36 11.49 29.65
C GLN A 325 9.31 10.54 30.27
N ARG A 326 8.03 10.72 29.96
CA ARG A 326 6.96 9.85 30.47
C ARG A 326 7.09 8.42 29.97
N GLU A 327 7.45 8.20 28.71
CA GLU A 327 7.73 6.86 28.18
C GLU A 327 8.91 6.22 28.91
N ALA A 328 9.98 6.98 29.20
CA ALA A 328 11.11 6.47 29.98
C ALA A 328 10.68 6.08 31.41
N GLU A 329 9.82 6.87 32.05
CA GLU A 329 9.24 6.58 33.37
C GLU A 329 8.37 5.31 33.33
N LEU A 330 7.47 5.18 32.34
CA LEU A 330 6.61 4.00 32.16
C LEU A 330 7.44 2.74 31.86
N ASN A 331 8.48 2.84 31.03
CA ASN A 331 9.42 1.75 30.75
C ASN A 331 10.20 1.34 32.00
N SER A 332 10.58 2.30 32.84
CA SER A 332 11.24 2.00 34.13
C SER A 332 10.29 1.29 35.10
N LEU A 333 9.02 1.69 35.14
CA LEU A 333 7.99 1.06 35.95
C LEU A 333 7.73 -0.36 35.44
N ARG A 334 7.58 -0.55 34.13
CA ARG A 334 7.43 -1.86 33.51
C ARG A 334 8.56 -2.82 33.92
N ARG A 335 9.83 -2.41 33.79
CA ARG A 335 10.98 -3.24 34.19
C ARG A 335 10.93 -3.65 35.66
N LYS A 336 10.46 -2.76 36.55
CA LYS A 336 10.25 -3.10 37.97
C LYS A 336 9.14 -4.14 38.15
N LEU A 337 8.02 -3.98 37.46
CA LEU A 337 6.89 -4.92 37.54
C LEU A 337 7.23 -6.30 36.94
N GLU A 338 8.05 -6.33 35.88
CA GLU A 338 8.60 -7.56 35.30
C GLU A 338 9.56 -8.26 36.28
N ALA A 339 10.43 -7.49 36.95
CA ALA A 339 11.32 -8.02 37.99
C ALA A 339 10.56 -8.55 39.22
N GLU A 340 9.38 -8.01 39.50
CA GLU A 340 8.44 -8.49 40.52
C GLU A 340 7.67 -9.76 40.08
N GLY A 341 7.85 -10.23 38.84
CA GLY A 341 7.22 -11.44 38.31
C GLY A 341 5.72 -11.28 38.00
N LYS A 342 5.24 -10.05 37.80
CA LYS A 342 3.83 -9.79 37.47
C LYS A 342 3.50 -10.26 36.04
N SER A 343 2.25 -10.68 35.82
CA SER A 343 1.81 -11.09 34.49
C SER A 343 1.71 -9.87 33.54
N PRO A 344 1.86 -10.05 32.22
CA PRO A 344 1.73 -8.96 31.25
C PRO A 344 0.41 -8.17 31.37
N LYS A 345 -0.71 -8.86 31.64
CA LYS A 345 -2.02 -8.22 31.86
C LYS A 345 -2.05 -7.34 33.12
N ASP A 346 -1.39 -7.77 34.19
CA ASP A 346 -1.31 -6.99 35.44
C ASP A 346 -0.41 -5.77 35.28
N ILE A 347 0.66 -5.89 34.48
CA ILE A 347 1.57 -4.80 34.12
C ILE A 347 0.80 -3.74 33.34
N GLU A 348 0.13 -4.12 32.24
CA GLU A 348 -0.70 -3.22 31.43
C GLU A 348 -1.77 -2.52 32.28
N GLY A 349 -2.46 -3.27 33.14
CA GLY A 349 -3.48 -2.71 34.04
C GLY A 349 -2.93 -1.70 35.05
N GLN A 350 -1.69 -1.86 35.51
CA GLN A 350 -1.02 -0.89 36.39
C GLN A 350 -0.55 0.35 35.65
N LEU A 351 0.04 0.19 34.45
CA LEU A 351 0.44 1.31 33.60
C LEU A 351 -0.78 2.17 33.21
N LYS A 352 -1.88 1.55 32.81
CA LYS A 352 -3.13 2.26 32.49
C LYS A 352 -3.68 3.05 33.69
N LYS A 353 -3.60 2.51 34.90
CA LYS A 353 -4.00 3.21 36.13
C LYS A 353 -3.12 4.43 36.43
N GLU A 354 -1.82 4.33 36.20
CA GLU A 354 -0.87 5.43 36.40
C GLU A 354 -1.13 6.58 35.42
N ILE A 355 -1.44 6.27 34.16
CA ILE A 355 -1.82 7.31 33.21
C ILE A 355 -3.15 7.95 33.58
N LEU A 356 -4.16 7.13 33.89
CA LEU A 356 -5.47 7.63 34.28
C LEU A 356 -5.39 8.47 35.56
N SER A 357 -4.47 8.21 36.48
CA SER A 357 -4.25 9.04 37.67
C SER A 357 -3.56 10.36 37.30
N ALA A 358 -2.55 10.33 36.42
CA ALA A 358 -1.83 11.51 35.94
C ALA A 358 -2.70 12.46 35.11
N THR A 359 -3.73 11.95 34.42
CA THR A 359 -4.64 12.76 33.61
C THR A 359 -5.91 13.21 34.34
N ARG A 360 -6.03 12.95 35.65
CA ARG A 360 -7.15 13.44 36.48
C ARG A 360 -7.11 14.95 36.60
N GLY A 361 -8.24 15.60 36.32
CA GLY A 361 -8.37 17.04 36.44
C GLY A 361 -9.82 17.49 36.25
N PRO A 362 -10.08 18.81 36.35
CA PRO A 362 -11.38 19.37 36.03
C PRO A 362 -11.72 19.10 34.57
N LEU A 363 -12.89 18.53 34.31
CA LEU A 363 -13.38 18.17 32.98
C LEU A 363 -14.25 19.28 32.40
N THR A 364 -13.97 20.55 32.65
CA THR A 364 -14.81 21.67 32.19
C THR A 364 -14.21 22.33 30.96
N CYS A 365 -15.04 22.85 30.06
CA CYS A 365 -14.58 23.58 28.87
C CYS A 365 -13.70 24.79 29.22
N GLY A 366 -14.00 25.50 30.31
CA GLY A 366 -13.18 26.61 30.82
C GLY A 366 -11.76 26.17 31.20
N GLN A 367 -11.64 25.08 31.97
CA GLN A 367 -10.34 24.47 32.25
C GLN A 367 -9.63 24.00 30.96
N GLY A 368 -10.37 23.43 30.00
CA GLY A 368 -9.80 23.04 28.71
C GLY A 368 -9.17 24.21 27.95
N LEU A 369 -9.79 25.40 27.97
CA LEU A 369 -9.21 26.61 27.40
C LEU A 369 -7.90 27.01 28.12
N VAL A 370 -7.89 26.96 29.45
CA VAL A 370 -6.69 27.24 30.25
C VAL A 370 -5.57 26.26 29.90
N ASP A 371 -5.88 24.97 29.80
CA ASP A 371 -4.92 23.92 29.46
C ASP A 371 -4.33 24.11 28.06
N LEU A 372 -5.16 24.47 27.06
CA LEU A 372 -4.69 24.80 25.70
C LEU A 372 -3.76 26.00 25.69
N MET A 373 -4.08 27.06 26.44
CA MET A 373 -3.23 28.25 26.53
C MET A 373 -1.88 27.97 27.22
N GLN A 374 -1.88 27.12 28.25
CA GLN A 374 -0.65 26.65 28.87
C GLN A 374 0.18 25.81 27.89
N ARG A 375 -0.46 24.86 27.19
CA ARG A 375 0.21 24.04 26.17
C ARG A 375 0.84 24.89 25.07
N LYS A 376 0.11 25.90 24.58
CA LYS A 376 0.61 26.89 23.61
C LYS A 376 1.86 27.61 24.11
N SER A 377 1.89 28.02 25.37
CA SER A 377 3.07 28.67 25.95
C SER A 377 4.29 27.74 26.00
N SER A 378 4.10 26.48 26.37
CA SER A 378 5.15 25.47 26.39
C SER A 378 5.67 25.12 24.99
N GLU A 379 4.77 24.96 24.01
CA GLU A 379 5.14 24.68 22.62
C GLU A 379 5.86 25.88 21.98
N ARG A 380 5.49 27.11 22.35
CA ARG A 380 6.19 28.33 21.91
C ARG A 380 7.65 28.32 22.35
N GLU A 381 7.93 27.96 23.61
CA GLU A 381 9.30 27.86 24.11
C GLU A 381 10.11 26.78 23.37
N LEU A 382 9.46 25.64 23.08
CA LEU A 382 10.05 24.56 22.29
C LEU A 382 10.38 25.00 20.86
N ILE A 383 9.45 25.66 20.16
CA ILE A 383 9.68 26.17 18.80
C ILE A 383 10.80 27.21 18.77
N LEU A 384 10.87 28.10 19.77
CA LEU A 384 11.97 29.05 19.89
C LEU A 384 13.32 28.35 20.12
N SER A 385 13.34 27.21 20.82
CA SER A 385 14.56 26.41 21.01
C SER A 385 15.03 25.77 19.68
N ILE A 386 14.09 25.26 18.88
CA ILE A 386 14.34 24.69 17.54
C ILE A 386 14.86 25.76 16.59
N ALA A 387 14.21 26.92 16.54
CA ALA A 387 14.60 28.03 15.67
C ALA A 387 16.00 28.58 16.01
N ARG A 388 16.44 28.46 17.26
CA ARG A 388 17.78 28.85 17.71
C ARG A 388 18.84 27.76 17.54
N GLY A 389 18.48 26.56 17.08
CA GLY A 389 19.41 25.44 16.85
C GLY A 389 20.05 24.90 18.13
N HIS A 390 19.31 24.87 19.26
CA HIS A 390 19.86 24.30 20.50
C HIS A 390 20.06 22.79 20.34
N ALA A 391 21.26 22.29 20.68
CA ALA A 391 21.65 20.88 20.52
C ALA A 391 20.76 19.86 21.27
N ALA A 392 19.91 20.31 22.19
CA ALA A 392 18.98 19.46 22.93
C ALA A 392 17.77 18.99 22.10
N VAL A 393 17.48 19.60 20.94
CA VAL A 393 16.34 19.22 20.08
C VAL A 393 16.84 18.86 18.69
N SER A 394 16.74 17.57 18.33
CA SER A 394 17.27 17.00 17.07
C SER A 394 16.34 17.18 15.86
N VAL A 395 15.49 18.21 15.84
CA VAL A 395 14.47 18.42 14.79
C VAL A 395 14.83 19.65 13.95
N ALA A 396 14.82 19.51 12.62
CA ALA A 396 15.11 20.61 11.73
C ALA A 396 13.93 21.61 11.66
N PRO A 397 14.17 22.93 11.50
CA PRO A 397 13.10 23.94 11.42
C PRO A 397 12.05 23.65 10.33
N TRP A 398 12.47 23.14 9.17
CA TRP A 398 11.54 22.77 8.10
C TRP A 398 10.67 21.57 8.47
N GLU A 399 11.21 20.61 9.22
CA GLU A 399 10.45 19.43 9.67
C GLU A 399 9.38 19.84 10.68
N ALA A 400 9.73 20.74 11.61
CA ALA A 400 8.78 21.32 12.56
C ALA A 400 7.64 22.06 11.85
N LEU A 401 7.95 22.84 10.80
CA LEU A 401 6.93 23.51 9.98
C LEU A 401 6.01 22.49 9.29
N CYS A 402 6.56 21.44 8.67
CA CYS A 402 5.76 20.40 8.03
C CYS A 402 4.83 19.68 9.03
N ARG A 403 5.28 19.41 10.26
CA ARG A 403 4.44 18.82 11.31
C ARG A 403 3.28 19.73 11.71
N LEU A 404 3.53 21.03 11.88
CA LEU A 404 2.47 22.01 12.17
C LEU A 404 1.48 22.12 11.01
N GLN A 405 1.96 22.16 9.77
CA GLN A 405 1.11 22.20 8.58
C GLN A 405 0.26 20.93 8.42
N TYR A 406 0.82 19.76 8.74
CA TYR A 406 0.07 18.51 8.78
C TYR A 406 -1.06 18.57 9.82
N GLN A 407 -0.78 19.09 11.01
CA GLN A 407 -1.78 19.32 12.05
C GLN A 407 -2.88 20.32 11.61
N HIS A 408 -2.53 21.37 10.86
CA HIS A 408 -3.53 22.28 10.29
C HIS A 408 -4.44 21.59 9.28
N ALA A 409 -3.86 20.80 8.39
CA ALA A 409 -4.61 20.07 7.38
C ALA A 409 -5.60 19.09 8.03
N ILE A 410 -5.17 18.35 9.06
CA ILE A 410 -6.04 17.48 9.86
C ILE A 410 -7.20 18.26 10.49
N LEU A 411 -6.92 19.45 11.05
CA LEU A 411 -7.94 20.28 11.70
C LEU A 411 -8.98 20.82 10.72
N GLY A 412 -8.60 21.08 9.46
CA GLY A 412 -9.53 21.57 8.43
C GLY A 412 -10.65 20.58 8.10
N ASP A 413 -10.44 19.29 8.33
CA ASP A 413 -11.39 18.21 8.01
C ASP A 413 -12.33 17.85 9.17
N LEU A 414 -12.04 18.33 10.39
CA LEU A 414 -12.74 17.93 11.62
C LEU A 414 -13.67 19.04 12.09
N GLN A 415 -14.89 18.66 12.51
CA GLN A 415 -15.90 19.62 12.98
C GLN A 415 -15.99 19.70 14.51
N ASP A 416 -15.62 18.64 15.23
CA ASP A 416 -15.73 18.56 16.69
C ASP A 416 -14.37 18.66 17.40
N PHE A 417 -14.36 19.32 18.55
CA PHE A 417 -13.15 19.54 19.34
C PHE A 417 -12.51 18.23 19.83
N LEU A 418 -13.33 17.21 20.15
CA LEU A 418 -12.85 15.94 20.68
C LEU A 418 -11.94 15.22 19.66
N SER A 419 -12.44 15.02 18.45
CA SER A 419 -11.70 14.40 17.35
C SER A 419 -10.49 15.24 16.97
N ALA A 420 -10.64 16.57 16.93
CA ALA A 420 -9.54 17.50 16.64
C ALA A 420 -8.40 17.38 17.67
N ALA A 421 -8.71 17.41 18.96
CA ALA A 421 -7.72 17.28 20.02
C ALA A 421 -7.00 15.93 19.98
N LEU A 422 -7.74 14.83 19.78
CA LEU A 422 -7.14 13.48 19.64
C LEU A 422 -6.23 13.40 18.41
N ALA A 423 -6.69 13.87 17.25
CA ALA A 423 -5.94 13.77 16.00
C ALA A 423 -4.66 14.61 16.02
N VAL A 424 -4.74 15.86 16.51
CA VAL A 424 -3.55 16.71 16.68
C VAL A 424 -2.58 16.10 17.69
N GLY A 425 -3.09 15.59 18.82
CA GLY A 425 -2.25 14.94 19.83
C GLY A 425 -1.46 13.75 19.31
N LEU A 426 -2.08 12.92 18.47
CA LEU A 426 -1.41 11.78 17.82
C LEU A 426 -0.35 12.24 16.80
N ALA A 427 -0.65 13.30 16.04
CA ALA A 427 0.23 13.85 15.00
C ALA A 427 1.44 14.66 15.53
N GLU A 428 1.46 15.01 16.82
CA GLU A 428 2.57 15.74 17.45
C GLU A 428 3.83 14.89 17.65
N ARG A 429 3.71 13.56 17.65
CA ARG A 429 4.78 12.63 18.02
C ARG A 429 4.77 11.36 17.17
N SER A 430 5.91 10.67 17.14
CA SER A 430 6.03 9.42 16.40
C SER A 430 5.18 8.32 17.02
N GLN A 431 4.39 7.65 16.18
CA GLN A 431 3.56 6.53 16.58
C GLN A 431 4.29 5.20 16.43
N THR A 432 3.83 4.17 17.14
CA THR A 432 4.24 2.78 16.91
C THR A 432 3.07 1.99 16.33
N TYR A 433 3.35 1.08 15.39
CA TYR A 433 2.30 0.25 14.81
C TYR A 433 2.18 -1.06 15.57
N ARG A 434 1.02 -1.28 16.18
CA ARG A 434 0.69 -2.52 16.91
C ARG A 434 1.82 -2.97 17.84
N SER A 435 2.23 -2.07 18.73
CA SER A 435 3.22 -2.35 19.76
C SER A 435 2.85 -3.61 20.54
N SER A 436 3.85 -4.43 20.85
CA SER A 436 3.72 -5.54 21.82
C SER A 436 3.64 -5.05 23.28
N GLN A 437 3.76 -3.73 23.45
CA GLN A 437 3.79 -3.04 24.72
C GLN A 437 2.54 -2.18 24.89
N PHE A 438 2.22 -1.86 26.14
CA PHE A 438 1.17 -0.90 26.44
C PHE A 438 1.45 0.43 25.74
N ASP A 439 0.54 0.84 24.87
CA ASP A 439 0.62 2.06 24.07
C ASP A 439 -0.62 2.92 24.35
N VAL A 440 -0.37 4.13 24.86
CA VAL A 440 -1.40 5.11 25.23
C VAL A 440 -2.02 5.75 23.99
N ASP A 441 -1.21 5.94 22.96
CA ASP A 441 -1.67 6.52 21.71
C ASP A 441 -2.50 5.51 20.93
N ARG A 442 -2.33 4.21 21.17
CA ARG A 442 -3.28 3.20 20.70
C ARG A 442 -4.69 3.45 21.24
N ASP A 443 -4.83 3.62 22.55
CA ASP A 443 -6.12 3.92 23.20
C ASP A 443 -6.76 5.21 22.61
N ARG A 444 -5.96 6.25 22.38
CA ARG A 444 -6.41 7.51 21.75
C ARG A 444 -6.83 7.31 20.30
N SER A 445 -6.07 6.52 19.53
CA SER A 445 -6.36 6.22 18.13
C SER A 445 -7.66 5.42 17.99
N GLU A 446 -7.94 4.49 18.91
CA GLU A 446 -9.20 3.77 18.97
C GLU A 446 -10.36 4.68 19.35
N GLN A 447 -10.15 5.64 20.25
CA GLN A 447 -11.17 6.63 20.58
C GLN A 447 -11.48 7.54 19.40
N LEU A 448 -10.47 8.06 18.71
CA LEU A 448 -10.63 8.85 17.48
C LEU A 448 -11.34 8.04 16.38
N ALA A 449 -11.01 6.76 16.25
CA ALA A 449 -11.69 5.87 15.31
C ALA A 449 -13.19 5.75 15.60
N LYS A 450 -13.59 5.65 16.87
CA LYS A 450 -15.00 5.57 17.27
C LYS A 450 -15.77 6.84 16.89
N GLU A 451 -15.20 8.01 17.17
CA GLU A 451 -15.83 9.29 16.82
C GLU A 451 -15.97 9.44 15.28
N ARG A 452 -14.92 9.11 14.51
CA ARG A 452 -14.95 9.12 13.05
C ARG A 452 -16.01 8.17 12.46
N LEU A 453 -16.10 6.96 13.00
CA LEU A 453 -17.10 5.96 12.58
C LEU A 453 -18.53 6.40 12.94
N ALA A 454 -18.72 7.10 14.05
CA ALA A 454 -20.03 7.62 14.44
C ALA A 454 -20.45 8.80 13.56
N ALA A 455 -19.53 9.74 13.30
CA ALA A 455 -19.79 10.93 12.47
C ALA A 455 -20.10 10.61 11.00
N ARG A 456 -19.60 9.48 10.49
CA ARG A 456 -19.76 9.05 9.10
C ARG A 456 -20.81 7.95 8.89
N PHE A 457 -21.54 7.57 9.93
CA PHE A 457 -22.54 6.50 9.83
C PHE A 457 -23.65 6.87 8.82
N GLY A 458 -23.83 6.07 7.78
CA GLY A 458 -24.85 6.27 6.76
C GLY A 458 -24.51 7.30 5.66
N HIS A 459 -23.30 7.87 5.67
CA HIS A 459 -22.83 8.75 4.61
C HIS A 459 -22.36 7.96 3.37
N ALA A 460 -22.50 8.57 2.18
CA ALA A 460 -22.00 8.01 0.93
C ALA A 460 -20.46 8.06 0.86
N ALA A 461 -19.86 7.18 0.06
CA ALA A 461 -18.42 7.16 -0.16
C ALA A 461 -17.91 8.50 -0.72
N ALA A 462 -16.89 9.07 -0.09
CA ALA A 462 -16.20 10.25 -0.61
C ALA A 462 -15.58 9.94 -1.98
N ARG A 463 -15.74 10.85 -2.94
CA ARG A 463 -15.13 10.75 -4.27
C ARG A 463 -13.88 11.62 -4.36
N THR A 464 -12.85 11.12 -5.04
CA THR A 464 -11.62 11.86 -5.31
C THR A 464 -11.90 13.09 -6.18
N THR A 465 -11.51 14.29 -5.70
CA THR A 465 -11.53 15.53 -6.50
C THR A 465 -10.25 15.68 -7.33
N SER A 466 -10.41 15.93 -8.63
CA SER A 466 -9.33 15.96 -9.63
C SER A 466 -8.44 17.21 -9.62
N GLN A 467 -8.42 18.02 -8.56
CA GLN A 467 -7.59 19.23 -8.52
C GLN A 467 -6.12 18.85 -8.35
N VAL A 468 -5.32 19.04 -9.42
CA VAL A 468 -3.86 18.85 -9.47
C VAL A 468 -3.20 20.19 -9.17
N PRO A 469 -2.24 20.26 -8.23
CA PRO A 469 -1.42 21.46 -8.06
C PRO A 469 -0.66 21.76 -9.36
N ASP A 470 -0.69 23.00 -9.85
CA ASP A 470 0.07 23.35 -11.07
C ASP A 470 1.57 23.17 -10.82
N VAL A 471 2.12 22.13 -11.43
CA VAL A 471 3.53 21.74 -11.29
C VAL A 471 4.46 22.81 -11.90
N MET A 472 3.99 23.56 -12.91
CA MET A 472 4.78 24.60 -13.55
C MET A 472 4.98 25.80 -12.64
N GLU A 473 3.96 26.17 -11.85
CA GLU A 473 4.05 27.25 -10.87
C GLU A 473 5.00 26.88 -9.71
N LEU A 474 5.05 25.60 -9.32
CA LEU A 474 5.84 25.12 -8.18
C LEU A 474 7.36 25.18 -8.37
N GLN A 475 7.85 25.17 -9.62
CA GLN A 475 9.30 25.24 -9.91
C GLN A 475 9.95 26.54 -9.40
N ASP A 476 9.15 27.62 -9.28
CA ASP A 476 9.63 28.95 -8.87
C ASP A 476 9.37 29.28 -7.38
N THR A 477 8.68 28.41 -6.64
CA THR A 477 8.21 28.68 -5.26
C THR A 477 9.21 28.35 -4.14
N GLY A 478 10.29 27.61 -4.44
CA GLY A 478 11.32 27.22 -3.46
C GLY A 478 10.98 25.98 -2.64
N THR A 479 12.00 25.38 -1.99
CA THR A 479 11.87 24.05 -1.37
C THR A 479 10.92 23.99 -0.18
N VAL A 480 10.74 25.08 0.57
CA VAL A 480 9.81 25.12 1.71
C VAL A 480 8.36 24.95 1.24
N ASN A 481 7.98 25.71 0.21
CA ASN A 481 6.63 25.68 -0.36
C ASN A 481 6.30 24.33 -1.00
N ILE A 482 7.25 23.71 -1.70
CA ILE A 482 7.06 22.37 -2.27
C ILE A 482 6.82 21.34 -1.16
N ARG A 483 7.57 21.42 -0.04
CA ARG A 483 7.35 20.55 1.13
C ARG A 483 5.97 20.78 1.74
N SER A 484 5.53 22.02 1.89
CA SER A 484 4.18 22.35 2.38
C SER A 484 3.09 21.75 1.49
N GLN A 485 3.24 21.88 0.16
CA GLN A 485 2.29 21.29 -0.78
C GLN A 485 2.28 19.75 -0.71
N LEU A 486 3.44 19.13 -0.50
CA LEU A 486 3.55 17.68 -0.31
C LEU A 486 2.80 17.22 0.94
N VAL A 487 2.92 17.96 2.05
CA VAL A 487 2.19 17.68 3.29
C VAL A 487 0.68 17.75 3.06
N THR A 488 0.19 18.77 2.36
CA THR A 488 -1.24 18.89 2.03
C THR A 488 -1.72 17.73 1.15
N GLN A 489 -0.97 17.35 0.11
CA GLN A 489 -1.35 16.23 -0.76
C GLN A 489 -1.32 14.89 -0.02
N LEU A 490 -0.37 14.70 0.90
CA LEU A 490 -0.29 13.51 1.72
C LEU A 490 -1.49 13.40 2.66
N GLU A 491 -1.89 14.49 3.32
CA GLU A 491 -3.06 14.46 4.20
C GLU A 491 -4.37 14.26 3.41
N LEU A 492 -4.52 14.87 2.23
CA LEU A 492 -5.65 14.57 1.34
C LEU A 492 -5.73 13.08 0.97
N ARG A 493 -4.58 12.44 0.73
CA ARG A 493 -4.50 10.99 0.48
C ARG A 493 -4.90 10.20 1.74
N HIS A 494 -4.39 10.57 2.90
CA HIS A 494 -4.75 9.93 4.16
C HIS A 494 -6.24 10.06 4.50
N HIS A 495 -6.82 11.23 4.23
CA HIS A 495 -8.25 11.47 4.35
C HIS A 495 -9.05 10.52 3.47
N LEU A 496 -8.72 10.44 2.18
CA LEU A 496 -9.41 9.53 1.25
C LEU A 496 -9.29 8.06 1.67
N GLU A 497 -8.14 7.63 2.17
CA GLU A 497 -7.97 6.27 2.72
C GLU A 497 -8.85 6.00 3.94
N ARG A 498 -9.00 6.99 4.85
CA ARG A 498 -9.88 6.87 6.02
C ARG A 498 -11.35 6.79 5.60
N GLU A 499 -11.78 7.67 4.68
CA GLU A 499 -13.14 7.65 4.15
C GLU A 499 -13.44 6.34 3.42
N ALA A 500 -12.50 5.85 2.60
CA ALA A 500 -12.63 4.56 1.92
C ALA A 500 -12.73 3.40 2.93
N LEU A 501 -11.87 3.34 3.94
CA LEU A 501 -11.92 2.28 4.95
C LEU A 501 -13.20 2.34 5.80
N ILE A 502 -13.64 3.54 6.22
CA ILE A 502 -14.91 3.73 6.93
C ILE A 502 -16.07 3.19 6.10
N TYR A 503 -16.11 3.53 4.81
CA TYR A 503 -17.13 3.03 3.89
C TYR A 503 -17.03 1.51 3.69
N MET A 504 -15.83 0.92 3.60
CA MET A 504 -15.67 -0.54 3.54
C MET A 504 -16.12 -1.25 4.82
N LEU A 505 -16.01 -0.58 5.98
CA LEU A 505 -16.43 -1.09 7.29
C LEU A 505 -17.92 -0.92 7.58
N GLN A 506 -18.59 0.10 7.03
CA GLN A 506 -19.99 0.43 7.36
C GLN A 506 -20.96 0.43 6.16
N GLY A 507 -20.44 0.45 4.94
CA GLY A 507 -21.22 0.50 3.71
C GLY A 507 -21.98 -0.79 3.39
N PRO A 508 -22.75 -0.81 2.29
CA PRO A 508 -23.66 -1.91 1.96
C PRO A 508 -22.91 -3.25 1.75
N GLU A 509 -21.69 -3.22 1.22
CA GLU A 509 -20.86 -4.42 1.01
C GLU A 509 -20.12 -4.89 2.27
N SER A 510 -20.15 -4.13 3.36
CA SER A 510 -19.47 -4.49 4.63
C SER A 510 -20.02 -5.76 5.25
N ILE A 511 -21.35 -5.85 5.40
CA ILE A 511 -22.00 -6.97 6.10
C ILE A 511 -21.75 -8.30 5.35
N PRO A 512 -21.95 -8.38 4.02
CA PRO A 512 -21.59 -9.58 3.26
C PRO A 512 -20.12 -9.98 3.43
N SER A 513 -19.18 -9.04 3.31
CA SER A 513 -17.74 -9.33 3.43
C SER A 513 -17.35 -9.83 4.83
N ARG A 514 -17.85 -9.19 5.89
CA ARG A 514 -17.60 -9.62 7.28
C ARG A 514 -18.19 -11.01 7.56
N THR A 515 -19.42 -11.24 7.11
CA THR A 515 -20.11 -12.54 7.27
C THR A 515 -19.37 -13.65 6.53
N ALA A 516 -18.83 -13.37 5.33
CA ALA A 516 -18.01 -14.31 4.59
C ALA A 516 -16.73 -14.67 5.37
N GLY A 517 -16.02 -13.66 5.91
CA GLY A 517 -14.82 -13.87 6.71
C GLY A 517 -15.05 -14.60 8.03
N GLN A 518 -16.18 -14.37 8.71
CA GLN A 518 -16.54 -15.07 9.94
C GLN A 518 -16.81 -16.57 9.73
N LYS A 519 -17.29 -16.96 8.54
CA LYS A 519 -17.54 -18.38 8.20
C LYS A 519 -16.27 -19.17 7.91
N MET A 520 -15.14 -18.48 7.67
CA MET A 520 -13.86 -19.09 7.34
C MET A 520 -13.04 -19.35 8.61
N SER A 521 -12.31 -20.45 8.63
CA SER A 521 -11.30 -20.72 9.66
C SER A 521 -10.12 -19.74 9.54
N ALA A 522 -9.32 -19.60 10.62
CA ALA A 522 -8.16 -18.71 10.62
C ALA A 522 -7.16 -19.03 9.48
N ASP A 523 -6.95 -20.32 9.18
CA ASP A 523 -6.06 -20.75 8.10
C ASP A 523 -6.64 -20.44 6.71
N GLU A 524 -7.95 -20.60 6.52
CA GLU A 524 -8.63 -20.24 5.27
C GLU A 524 -8.60 -18.73 5.03
N ARG A 525 -8.82 -17.92 6.08
CA ARG A 525 -8.69 -16.45 6.00
C ARG A 525 -7.29 -16.04 5.57
N ARG A 526 -6.25 -16.63 6.19
CA ARG A 526 -4.85 -16.35 5.82
C ARG A 526 -4.56 -16.69 4.36
N ARG A 527 -4.98 -17.86 3.89
CA ARG A 527 -4.81 -18.26 2.47
C ARG A 527 -5.51 -17.29 1.51
N GLN A 528 -6.72 -16.86 1.85
CA GLN A 528 -7.48 -15.93 1.03
C GLN A 528 -6.85 -14.53 1.03
N LEU A 529 -6.36 -14.03 2.18
CA LEU A 529 -5.60 -12.78 2.25
C LEU A 529 -4.32 -12.84 1.40
N THR A 530 -3.59 -13.95 1.40
CA THR A 530 -2.42 -14.15 0.52
C THR A 530 -2.80 -14.12 -0.97
N LYS A 531 -3.96 -14.70 -1.33
CA LYS A 531 -4.51 -14.63 -2.70
C LYS A 531 -4.83 -13.18 -3.07
N LEU A 532 -5.55 -12.45 -2.23
CA LEU A 532 -5.90 -11.05 -2.46
C LEU A 532 -4.67 -10.14 -2.52
N ARG A 533 -3.65 -10.39 -1.70
CA ARG A 533 -2.35 -9.71 -1.77
C ARG A 533 -1.70 -9.87 -3.14
N SER A 534 -1.72 -11.09 -3.69
CA SER A 534 -1.20 -11.37 -5.03
C SER A 534 -2.02 -10.67 -6.12
N HIS A 535 -3.35 -10.60 -5.99
CA HIS A 535 -4.19 -9.85 -6.93
C HIS A 535 -3.93 -8.35 -6.87
N HIS A 536 -3.82 -7.77 -5.67
CA HIS A 536 -3.50 -6.36 -5.48
C HIS A 536 -2.14 -6.01 -6.09
N LEU A 537 -1.11 -6.82 -5.87
CA LEU A 537 0.21 -6.60 -6.46
C LEU A 537 0.20 -6.72 -8.00
N ASN A 538 -0.55 -7.68 -8.55
CA ASN A 538 -0.72 -7.80 -10.00
C ASN A 538 -1.49 -6.61 -10.59
N TRP A 539 -2.51 -6.09 -9.88
CA TRP A 539 -3.23 -4.89 -10.28
C TRP A 539 -2.32 -3.66 -10.25
N LYS A 540 -1.55 -3.46 -9.17
CA LYS A 540 -0.62 -2.32 -9.01
C LYS A 540 0.48 -2.31 -10.08
N ASN A 541 0.95 -3.50 -10.47
CA ASN A 541 1.91 -3.67 -11.57
C ASN A 541 1.24 -3.63 -12.96
N GLY A 542 -0.07 -3.79 -13.02
CA GLY A 542 -0.88 -3.63 -14.21
C GLY A 542 -1.04 -2.14 -14.51
N ASN A 543 -0.88 -1.74 -15.76
CA ASN A 543 -1.04 -0.33 -16.16
C ASN A 543 -2.53 0.06 -16.29
N SER A 544 -3.39 -0.38 -15.35
CA SER A 544 -4.82 -0.05 -15.35
C SER A 544 -5.07 1.18 -14.48
N GLY A 545 -5.57 2.26 -15.09
CA GLY A 545 -6.07 3.43 -14.36
C GLY A 545 -7.46 3.23 -13.72
N ASP A 546 -7.97 2.00 -13.70
CA ASP A 546 -9.27 1.65 -13.12
C ASP A 546 -9.08 1.21 -11.66
N SER A 547 -9.69 1.97 -10.73
CA SER A 547 -9.69 1.72 -9.28
C SER A 547 -10.70 0.63 -8.86
N SER A 548 -11.71 0.34 -9.69
CA SER A 548 -12.78 -0.62 -9.36
C SER A 548 -12.28 -2.03 -8.96
N PRO A 549 -11.28 -2.63 -9.64
CA PRO A 549 -10.70 -3.90 -9.21
C PRO A 549 -10.01 -3.81 -7.84
N ASN A 550 -9.29 -2.72 -7.56
CA ASN A 550 -8.61 -2.52 -6.28
C ASN A 550 -9.63 -2.42 -5.14
N TYR A 551 -10.68 -1.63 -5.33
CA TYR A 551 -11.74 -1.46 -4.35
C TYR A 551 -12.36 -2.81 -3.96
N LYS A 552 -12.68 -3.68 -4.93
CA LYS A 552 -13.24 -5.02 -4.66
C LYS A 552 -12.28 -5.92 -3.90
N ILE A 553 -11.00 -5.90 -4.25
CA ILE A 553 -9.95 -6.66 -3.57
C ILE A 553 -9.85 -6.22 -2.10
N LEU A 554 -9.86 -4.90 -1.85
CA LEU A 554 -9.76 -4.33 -0.51
C LEU A 554 -11.04 -4.54 0.31
N GLN A 555 -12.23 -4.42 -0.30
CA GLN A 555 -13.52 -4.69 0.36
C GLN A 555 -13.60 -6.12 0.90
N GLU A 556 -13.15 -7.10 0.12
CA GLU A 556 -13.08 -8.49 0.59
C GLU A 556 -12.03 -8.64 1.71
N ALA A 557 -10.84 -8.05 1.52
CA ALA A 557 -9.75 -8.12 2.50
C ALA A 557 -10.12 -7.48 3.85
N VAL A 558 -10.83 -6.35 3.84
CA VAL A 558 -11.36 -5.69 5.05
C VAL A 558 -12.28 -6.65 5.81
N GLY A 559 -13.18 -7.37 5.14
CA GLY A 559 -14.06 -8.35 5.78
C GLY A 559 -13.31 -9.51 6.44
N LEU A 560 -12.30 -10.06 5.75
CA LEU A 560 -11.44 -11.13 6.29
C LEU A 560 -10.62 -10.65 7.48
N TYR A 561 -10.02 -9.47 7.35
CA TYR A 561 -9.20 -8.85 8.37
C TYR A 561 -10.01 -8.49 9.62
N TRP A 562 -11.20 -7.93 9.43
CA TRP A 562 -12.15 -7.63 10.49
C TRP A 562 -12.54 -8.89 11.27
N ALA A 563 -12.80 -10.00 10.60
CA ALA A 563 -13.14 -11.27 11.26
C ALA A 563 -11.96 -11.85 12.06
N GLU A 564 -10.73 -11.66 11.57
CA GLU A 564 -9.51 -12.02 12.29
C GLU A 564 -9.36 -11.16 13.56
N ARG A 565 -9.61 -9.85 13.45
CA ARG A 565 -9.58 -8.89 14.57
C ARG A 565 -10.60 -9.21 15.63
N GLN A 566 -11.83 -9.49 15.23
CA GLN A 566 -12.89 -9.93 16.15
C GLN A 566 -12.41 -11.13 16.98
N SER A 567 -11.88 -12.17 16.31
CA SER A 567 -11.40 -13.38 16.99
C SER A 567 -10.23 -13.11 17.94
N GLN A 568 -9.38 -12.13 17.64
CA GLN A 568 -8.30 -11.71 18.53
C GLN A 568 -8.84 -10.96 19.75
N LEU A 569 -9.75 -10.00 19.56
CA LEU A 569 -10.34 -9.23 20.66
C LEU A 569 -11.16 -10.12 21.60
N GLU A 570 -11.90 -11.10 21.08
CA GLU A 570 -12.71 -12.04 21.87
C GLU A 570 -11.86 -12.93 22.81
N LYS A 571 -10.56 -13.13 22.52
CA LYS A 571 -9.63 -13.83 23.43
C LYS A 571 -9.30 -13.02 24.68
N HIS A 572 -9.36 -11.69 24.58
CA HIS A 572 -8.96 -10.77 25.65
C HIS A 572 -10.17 -10.09 26.33
N HIS A 573 -11.31 -9.97 25.64
CA HIS A 573 -12.51 -9.27 26.09
C HIS A 573 -13.77 -10.11 25.86
N HIS A 574 -14.65 -10.18 26.86
CA HIS A 574 -15.87 -11.01 26.79
C HIS A 574 -17.05 -10.39 26.03
N ASN A 575 -17.06 -9.06 25.81
CA ASN A 575 -18.14 -8.32 25.16
C ASN A 575 -17.58 -7.41 24.05
N VAL A 576 -17.16 -8.00 22.94
CA VAL A 576 -16.65 -7.27 21.78
C VAL A 576 -17.84 -6.84 20.91
N THR A 577 -17.97 -5.54 20.64
CA THR A 577 -19.02 -4.99 19.76
C THR A 577 -18.50 -4.80 18.35
N ASP A 578 -19.36 -4.90 17.33
CA ASP A 578 -18.98 -4.67 15.93
C ASP A 578 -18.33 -3.30 15.69
N SER A 579 -18.88 -2.27 16.34
CA SER A 579 -18.33 -0.91 16.32
C SER A 579 -16.94 -0.86 16.97
N GLY A 580 -16.73 -1.62 18.06
CA GLY A 580 -15.42 -1.76 18.70
C GLY A 580 -14.38 -2.42 17.79
N VAL A 581 -14.72 -3.51 17.09
CA VAL A 581 -13.82 -4.15 16.12
C VAL A 581 -13.50 -3.20 14.96
N SER A 582 -14.52 -2.51 14.45
CA SER A 582 -14.33 -1.56 13.34
C SER A 582 -13.45 -0.38 13.75
N ALA A 583 -13.58 0.10 14.99
CA ALA A 583 -12.71 1.12 15.55
C ALA A 583 -11.27 0.64 15.70
N ASP A 584 -11.05 -0.60 16.13
CA ASP A 584 -9.72 -1.23 16.22
C ASP A 584 -9.04 -1.33 14.85
N VAL A 585 -9.79 -1.69 13.81
CA VAL A 585 -9.31 -1.73 12.42
C VAL A 585 -8.97 -0.33 11.89
N LEU A 586 -9.80 0.67 12.14
CA LEU A 586 -9.53 2.04 11.70
C LEU A 586 -8.40 2.67 12.52
N ALA A 587 -8.18 2.27 13.78
CA ALA A 587 -7.03 2.68 14.58
C ALA A 587 -5.72 2.17 13.99
N ASP A 588 -5.69 0.94 13.46
CA ASP A 588 -4.52 0.43 12.73
C ASP A 588 -4.15 1.32 11.54
N LEU A 589 -5.14 1.76 10.75
CA LEU A 589 -4.91 2.66 9.62
C LEU A 589 -4.32 4.00 10.08
N GLN A 590 -4.87 4.58 11.14
CA GLN A 590 -4.40 5.88 11.65
C GLN A 590 -2.96 5.80 12.17
N GLN A 591 -2.62 4.78 12.95
CA GLN A 591 -1.22 4.57 13.38
C GLN A 591 -0.27 4.37 12.18
N LYS A 592 -0.72 3.65 11.14
CA LYS A 592 0.05 3.47 9.91
C LYS A 592 0.24 4.79 9.15
N GLN A 593 -0.77 5.66 9.08
CA GLN A 593 -0.69 6.97 8.44
C GLN A 593 0.32 7.88 9.16
N GLU A 594 0.39 7.86 10.49
CA GLU A 594 1.39 8.61 11.24
C GLU A 594 2.83 8.12 11.00
N LEU A 595 3.01 6.79 10.89
CA LEU A 595 4.29 6.22 10.47
C LEU A 595 4.65 6.60 9.04
N ASP A 596 3.67 6.64 8.14
CA ASP A 596 3.89 7.02 6.76
C ASP A 596 4.27 8.50 6.63
N PHE A 597 3.63 9.38 7.42
CA PHE A 597 4.02 10.78 7.50
C PHE A 597 5.47 10.93 7.98
N ALA A 598 5.87 10.23 9.05
CA ALA A 598 7.25 10.23 9.53
C ALA A 598 8.25 9.69 8.48
N ARG A 599 7.85 8.69 7.68
CA ARG A 599 8.64 8.19 6.54
C ARG A 599 8.77 9.25 5.45
N CYS A 600 7.69 9.95 5.11
CA CYS A 600 7.69 11.02 4.13
C CYS A 600 8.62 12.18 4.54
N LEU A 601 8.64 12.55 5.83
CA LEU A 601 9.60 13.53 6.37
C LEU A 601 11.05 13.08 6.11
N LYS A 602 11.38 11.81 6.37
CA LYS A 602 12.72 11.26 6.08
C LYS A 602 13.02 11.26 4.58
N ASP A 603 12.05 10.93 3.75
CA ASP A 603 12.21 10.93 2.29
C ASP A 603 12.42 12.34 1.72
N MET A 604 11.88 13.38 2.35
CA MET A 604 12.12 14.79 1.99
C MET A 604 13.51 15.28 2.39
N ALA A 605 14.16 14.63 3.36
CA ALA A 605 15.46 15.06 3.87
C ALA A 605 16.54 14.91 2.78
N GLY A 606 17.31 15.98 2.57
CA GLY A 606 18.41 15.98 1.59
C GLY A 606 17.99 16.04 0.12
N LYS A 607 16.69 16.10 -0.21
CA LYS A 607 16.21 16.29 -1.58
C LYS A 607 16.17 17.77 -1.98
N ASP A 608 16.52 18.02 -3.24
CA ASP A 608 16.40 19.32 -3.90
C ASP A 608 14.99 19.54 -4.47
N SER A 609 14.78 20.69 -5.13
CA SER A 609 13.49 21.06 -5.72
C SER A 609 12.96 19.98 -6.68
N ASP A 610 13.80 19.44 -7.55
CA ASP A 610 13.40 18.43 -8.53
C ASP A 610 13.04 17.09 -7.88
N GLY A 611 13.84 16.67 -6.88
CA GLY A 611 13.55 15.49 -6.08
C GLY A 611 12.23 15.61 -5.31
N LEU A 612 11.93 16.79 -4.75
CA LEU A 612 10.68 17.07 -4.04
C LEU A 612 9.47 17.12 -4.99
N ILE A 613 9.60 17.74 -6.17
CA ILE A 613 8.55 17.75 -7.19
C ILE A 613 8.26 16.33 -7.70
N SER A 614 9.30 15.49 -7.86
CA SER A 614 9.10 14.09 -8.23
C SER A 614 8.33 13.31 -7.17
N LEU A 615 8.59 13.56 -5.89
CA LEU A 615 7.81 12.98 -4.80
C LEU A 615 6.36 13.47 -4.82
N LEU A 616 6.14 14.77 -5.00
CA LEU A 616 4.80 15.35 -5.08
C LEU A 616 3.98 14.72 -6.20
N LYS A 617 4.55 14.60 -7.41
CA LYS A 617 3.91 13.92 -8.54
C LYS A 617 3.55 12.47 -8.21
N LYS A 618 4.43 11.76 -7.50
CA LYS A 618 4.17 10.39 -7.07
C LYS A 618 2.98 10.33 -6.12
N GLU A 619 2.94 11.18 -5.09
CA GLU A 619 1.83 11.19 -4.12
C GLU A 619 0.50 11.61 -4.77
N CYS A 620 0.51 12.62 -5.64
CA CYS A 620 -0.67 12.99 -6.42
C CYS A 620 -1.17 11.80 -7.26
N ARG A 621 -0.28 11.10 -7.96
CA ARG A 621 -0.64 9.92 -8.75
C ARG A 621 -1.26 8.82 -7.89
N ILE A 622 -0.65 8.50 -6.74
CA ILE A 622 -1.16 7.48 -5.80
C ILE A 622 -2.58 7.84 -5.34
N ARG A 623 -2.82 9.13 -5.06
CA ARG A 623 -4.14 9.65 -4.66
C ARG A 623 -5.19 9.47 -5.76
N TYR A 624 -4.94 9.95 -6.98
CA TYR A 624 -5.92 9.86 -8.08
C TYR A 624 -6.17 8.44 -8.56
N GLN A 625 -5.15 7.59 -8.52
CA GLN A 625 -5.27 6.18 -8.88
C GLN A 625 -5.85 5.34 -7.75
N GLU A 626 -6.20 5.96 -6.61
CA GLU A 626 -6.85 5.32 -5.47
C GLU A 626 -6.15 4.02 -5.08
N HIS A 627 -4.83 4.07 -4.98
CA HIS A 627 -4.03 2.90 -4.63
C HIS A 627 -4.38 2.37 -3.24
N PHE A 628 -4.76 3.27 -2.32
CA PHE A 628 -5.06 2.98 -0.92
C PHE A 628 -3.98 2.12 -0.24
N ASP A 629 -2.72 2.52 -0.44
CA ASP A 629 -1.55 1.74 -0.02
C ASP A 629 -1.53 1.50 1.50
N ASN A 630 -1.96 2.45 2.33
CA ASN A 630 -2.03 2.24 3.79
C ASN A 630 -3.17 1.29 4.17
N VAL A 631 -4.31 1.32 3.46
CA VAL A 631 -5.40 0.37 3.67
C VAL A 631 -4.92 -1.04 3.31
N ALA A 632 -4.30 -1.20 2.15
CA ALA A 632 -3.69 -2.46 1.71
C ALA A 632 -2.65 -2.98 2.70
N PHE A 633 -1.79 -2.10 3.24
CA PHE A 633 -0.84 -2.46 4.30
C PHE A 633 -1.54 -3.07 5.52
N VAL A 634 -2.60 -2.41 6.03
CA VAL A 634 -3.31 -2.86 7.23
C VAL A 634 -4.01 -4.19 7.01
N VAL A 635 -4.75 -4.33 5.90
CA VAL A 635 -5.69 -5.46 5.71
C VAL A 635 -5.06 -6.64 4.98
N LEU A 636 -4.17 -6.40 4.02
CA LEU A 636 -3.47 -7.45 3.27
C LEU A 636 -2.11 -7.78 3.87
N GLY A 637 -1.58 -6.97 4.80
CA GLY A 637 -0.21 -7.11 5.30
C GLY A 637 0.82 -6.90 4.20
N VAL A 638 0.54 -6.03 3.22
CA VAL A 638 1.51 -5.62 2.21
C VAL A 638 2.56 -4.79 2.94
N VAL A 639 3.74 -5.34 3.16
CA VAL A 639 4.82 -4.62 3.84
C VAL A 639 5.42 -3.60 2.88
N ASP A 640 5.60 -2.37 3.37
CA ASP A 640 6.43 -1.36 2.71
C ASP A 640 7.89 -1.80 2.81
N LEU A 641 8.35 -2.56 1.82
CA LEU A 641 9.74 -3.01 1.77
C LEU A 641 10.63 -1.85 1.32
N SER A 642 11.78 -1.69 1.99
CA SER A 642 12.84 -0.84 1.44
C SER A 642 13.29 -1.42 0.09
N LYS A 643 13.98 -0.61 -0.72
CA LYS A 643 14.54 -1.13 -1.99
C LYS A 643 15.44 -2.34 -1.74
N GLU A 644 16.21 -2.32 -0.67
CA GLU A 644 17.08 -3.41 -0.25
C GLU A 644 16.25 -4.65 0.12
N ASP A 645 15.20 -4.50 0.95
CA ASP A 645 14.33 -5.63 1.34
C ASP A 645 13.58 -6.24 0.16
N GLN A 646 13.21 -5.41 -0.82
CA GLN A 646 12.55 -5.86 -2.05
C GLN A 646 13.47 -6.76 -2.88
N GLU A 647 14.78 -6.49 -2.92
CA GLU A 647 15.75 -7.33 -3.64
C GLU A 647 15.79 -8.76 -3.07
N TYR A 648 15.65 -8.94 -1.75
CA TYR A 648 15.56 -10.27 -1.14
C TYR A 648 14.29 -11.02 -1.55
N VAL A 649 13.14 -10.33 -1.52
CA VAL A 649 11.86 -10.93 -1.93
C VAL A 649 11.88 -11.30 -3.41
N ASP A 650 12.49 -10.47 -4.25
CA ASP A 650 12.65 -10.73 -5.68
C ASP A 650 13.61 -11.92 -5.94
N ALA A 651 14.75 -11.97 -5.24
CA ALA A 651 15.70 -13.09 -5.33
C ALA A 651 15.07 -14.41 -4.90
N LEU A 652 14.32 -14.41 -3.79
CA LEU A 652 13.53 -15.55 -3.33
C LEU A 652 12.46 -15.94 -4.34
N GLY A 653 11.75 -14.96 -4.91
CA GLY A 653 10.77 -15.18 -5.97
C GLY A 653 11.36 -15.87 -7.20
N GLU A 654 12.56 -15.46 -7.62
CA GLU A 654 13.28 -16.07 -8.74
C GLU A 654 13.82 -17.48 -8.41
N LYS A 655 14.26 -17.76 -7.17
CA LYS A 655 14.58 -19.13 -6.70
C LYS A 655 13.39 -20.07 -6.88
N TYR A 656 12.22 -19.68 -6.38
CA TYR A 656 11.01 -20.52 -6.48
C TYR A 656 10.46 -20.63 -7.90
N LYS A 657 10.66 -19.61 -8.72
CA LYS A 657 10.37 -19.67 -10.16
C LYS A 657 11.28 -20.67 -10.87
N ALA A 658 12.58 -20.71 -10.57
CA ALA A 658 13.49 -21.71 -11.12
C ALA A 658 13.10 -23.14 -10.70
N MET A 659 12.68 -23.34 -9.45
CA MET A 659 12.13 -24.63 -9.00
C MET A 659 10.88 -25.04 -9.78
N ARG A 660 9.91 -24.13 -9.95
CA ARG A 660 8.70 -24.40 -10.74
C ARG A 660 9.02 -24.71 -12.20
N ASP A 661 9.95 -23.99 -12.80
CA ASP A 661 10.35 -24.21 -14.19
C ASP A 661 10.95 -25.60 -14.40
N GLN A 662 11.75 -26.10 -13.45
CA GLN A 662 12.29 -27.46 -13.54
C GLN A 662 11.19 -28.54 -13.46
N VAL A 663 10.20 -28.33 -12.60
CA VAL A 663 9.01 -29.19 -12.54
C VAL A 663 8.23 -29.15 -13.85
N PHE A 664 8.06 -27.98 -14.47
CA PHE A 664 7.41 -27.87 -15.77
C PHE A 664 8.22 -28.53 -16.89
N VAL A 665 9.54 -28.37 -16.93
CA VAL A 665 10.41 -29.03 -17.91
C VAL A 665 10.32 -30.54 -17.78
N PHE A 666 10.25 -31.07 -16.56
CA PHE A 666 10.01 -32.50 -16.33
C PHE A 666 8.66 -32.94 -16.92
N SER A 667 7.56 -32.25 -16.59
CA SER A 667 6.24 -32.56 -17.13
C SER A 667 6.19 -32.48 -18.65
N LEU A 668 6.88 -31.52 -19.25
CA LEU A 668 6.92 -31.35 -20.71
C LEU A 668 7.77 -32.45 -21.37
N ARG A 669 8.91 -32.83 -20.79
CA ARG A 669 9.72 -33.97 -21.26
C ARG A 669 8.95 -35.27 -21.26
N GLU A 670 8.12 -35.51 -20.24
CA GLU A 670 7.25 -36.69 -20.20
C GLU A 670 6.12 -36.60 -21.25
N LYS A 671 5.48 -35.44 -21.40
CA LYS A 671 4.37 -35.24 -22.36
C LYS A 671 4.80 -35.46 -23.82
N PHE A 672 5.97 -34.95 -24.21
CA PHE A 672 6.47 -35.06 -25.58
C PHE A 672 7.41 -36.26 -25.80
N GLY A 673 7.94 -36.85 -24.73
CA GLY A 673 9.00 -37.86 -24.77
C GLY A 673 10.40 -37.24 -24.95
N HIS A 674 11.43 -37.90 -24.39
CA HIS A 674 12.80 -37.39 -24.35
C HIS A 674 13.36 -37.00 -25.75
N GLY A 675 13.18 -37.86 -26.75
CA GLY A 675 13.71 -37.63 -28.10
C GLY A 675 13.03 -36.46 -28.84
N ALA A 676 11.70 -36.35 -28.76
CA ALA A 676 10.97 -35.27 -29.43
C ALA A 676 11.14 -33.92 -28.70
N TRP A 677 11.21 -33.93 -27.36
CA TRP A 677 11.57 -32.74 -26.60
C TRP A 677 12.98 -32.27 -26.94
N ASN A 678 13.94 -33.19 -27.09
CA ASN A 678 15.32 -32.85 -27.44
C ASN A 678 15.51 -32.42 -28.90
N SER A 679 14.58 -32.75 -29.81
CA SER A 679 14.57 -32.25 -31.19
C SER A 679 13.79 -30.95 -31.37
N MET A 680 12.91 -30.58 -30.43
CA MET A 680 12.28 -29.24 -30.42
C MET A 680 13.35 -28.14 -30.33
N GLY A 681 13.24 -27.14 -31.20
CA GLY A 681 14.08 -25.94 -31.18
C GLY A 681 13.94 -25.15 -29.88
N ARG A 682 14.92 -24.30 -29.59
CA ARG A 682 14.97 -23.48 -28.36
C ARG A 682 13.71 -22.63 -28.17
N GLU A 683 13.25 -22.01 -29.26
CA GLU A 683 12.03 -21.19 -29.26
C GLU A 683 10.77 -22.01 -28.94
N GLY A 684 10.64 -23.21 -29.51
CA GLY A 684 9.51 -24.10 -29.23
C GLY A 684 9.43 -24.53 -27.76
N ARG A 685 10.57 -24.92 -27.17
CA ARG A 685 10.61 -25.27 -25.73
C ARG A 685 10.29 -24.07 -24.84
N GLN A 686 10.76 -22.89 -25.22
CA GLN A 686 10.51 -21.66 -24.47
C GLN A 686 9.04 -21.24 -24.54
N SER A 687 8.39 -21.39 -25.69
CA SER A 687 6.96 -21.13 -25.88
C SER A 687 6.09 -22.06 -25.04
N GLU A 688 6.36 -23.36 -25.03
CA GLU A 688 5.61 -24.32 -24.20
C GLU A 688 5.82 -24.08 -22.69
N LEU A 689 7.06 -23.75 -22.29
CA LEU A 689 7.34 -23.38 -20.90
C LEU A 689 6.61 -22.09 -20.51
N GLN A 690 6.57 -21.08 -21.39
CA GLN A 690 5.81 -19.86 -21.17
C GLN A 690 4.29 -20.12 -21.08
N ARG A 691 3.77 -21.05 -21.88
CA ARG A 691 2.36 -21.47 -21.81
C ARG A 691 2.04 -22.08 -20.44
N MET A 692 2.85 -23.05 -20.00
CA MET A 692 2.72 -23.65 -18.66
C MET A 692 2.82 -22.61 -17.55
N ARG A 693 3.74 -21.64 -17.65
CA ARG A 693 3.86 -20.52 -16.69
C ARG A 693 2.61 -19.64 -16.66
N LYS A 694 2.02 -19.33 -17.82
CA LYS A 694 0.79 -18.52 -17.88
C LYS A 694 -0.39 -19.27 -17.26
N GLU A 695 -0.55 -20.54 -17.61
CA GLU A 695 -1.60 -21.40 -17.07
C GLU A 695 -1.45 -21.57 -15.56
N GLU A 696 -0.23 -21.84 -15.06
CA GLU A 696 0.02 -21.94 -13.62
C GLU A 696 -0.13 -20.60 -12.90
N LYS A 697 0.37 -19.48 -13.45
CA LYS A 697 0.17 -18.16 -12.85
C LYS A 697 -1.32 -17.82 -12.72
N LYS A 698 -2.11 -18.18 -13.74
CA LYS A 698 -3.57 -18.02 -13.72
C LYS A 698 -4.21 -18.89 -12.63
N MET A 699 -3.90 -20.18 -12.61
CA MET A 699 -4.47 -21.12 -11.62
C MET A 699 -4.07 -20.79 -10.18
N ARG A 700 -2.85 -20.27 -9.97
CA ARG A 700 -2.37 -19.76 -8.68
C ARG A 700 -3.11 -18.49 -8.28
N GLY A 701 -3.29 -17.56 -9.21
CA GLY A 701 -4.15 -16.39 -9.03
C GLY A 701 -5.56 -16.80 -8.62
N ASP A 702 -6.12 -17.84 -9.25
CA ASP A 702 -7.48 -18.31 -8.95
C ASP A 702 -7.58 -19.15 -7.66
N GLY A 703 -6.45 -19.59 -7.07
CA GLY A 703 -6.41 -20.47 -5.89
C GLY A 703 -6.74 -21.93 -6.18
N ARG A 704 -6.69 -22.35 -7.46
CA ARG A 704 -7.03 -23.70 -7.92
C ARG A 704 -5.83 -24.65 -7.77
N PHE A 705 -5.39 -24.90 -6.53
CA PHE A 705 -4.20 -25.72 -6.24
C PHE A 705 -4.32 -27.17 -6.70
N VAL A 706 -5.54 -27.74 -6.64
CA VAL A 706 -5.82 -29.10 -7.13
C VAL A 706 -5.63 -29.18 -8.65
N ASP A 707 -6.05 -28.14 -9.37
CA ASP A 707 -5.90 -28.07 -10.83
C ASP A 707 -4.46 -27.73 -11.26
N MET A 708 -3.70 -27.04 -10.40
CA MET A 708 -2.25 -26.93 -10.61
C MET A 708 -1.57 -28.31 -10.52
N ALA A 709 -1.98 -29.16 -9.57
CA ALA A 709 -1.42 -30.52 -9.48
C ALA A 709 -1.74 -31.36 -10.73
N THR A 710 -2.93 -31.19 -11.32
CA THR A 710 -3.30 -31.89 -12.58
C THR A 710 -2.57 -31.30 -13.80
N LEU A 711 -2.28 -30.01 -13.83
CA LEU A 711 -1.50 -29.36 -14.90
C LEU A 711 -0.10 -29.98 -15.07
N ILE A 712 0.53 -30.33 -13.94
CA ILE A 712 1.85 -30.96 -13.88
C ILE A 712 1.77 -32.45 -14.29
N GLY A 713 0.66 -33.13 -13.98
CA GLY A 713 0.30 -34.48 -14.45
C GLY A 713 0.19 -35.55 -13.34
N PRO A 714 -0.35 -36.75 -13.64
CA PRO A 714 -0.51 -37.81 -12.64
C PRO A 714 0.82 -38.45 -12.20
N LYS A 715 1.81 -38.56 -13.10
CA LYS A 715 3.15 -39.06 -12.76
C LYS A 715 3.98 -38.07 -11.94
N SER A 716 3.65 -36.78 -11.94
CA SER A 716 4.28 -35.81 -11.05
C SER A 716 3.69 -35.81 -9.63
N GLN A 717 2.57 -36.48 -9.40
CA GLN A 717 2.14 -36.82 -8.04
C GLN A 717 3.00 -37.96 -7.45
N ALA A 718 3.77 -38.67 -8.29
CA ALA A 718 4.76 -39.67 -7.90
C ALA A 718 6.19 -39.10 -7.77
N LEU A 719 6.35 -37.77 -7.82
CA LEU A 719 7.59 -37.11 -7.40
C LEU A 719 7.87 -37.50 -5.94
N PRO A 720 9.11 -37.84 -5.55
CA PRO A 720 9.46 -37.93 -4.13
C PRO A 720 8.99 -36.65 -3.45
N SER A 721 8.36 -36.73 -2.27
CA SER A 721 7.83 -35.54 -1.58
C SER A 721 8.91 -34.47 -1.57
N LEU A 722 8.58 -33.22 -1.93
CA LEU A 722 9.57 -32.13 -2.07
C LEU A 722 10.48 -32.02 -0.83
N GLN A 723 9.90 -32.32 0.34
CA GLN A 723 10.56 -32.48 1.62
C GLN A 723 11.71 -33.51 1.62
N SER A 724 11.54 -34.67 0.97
CA SER A 724 12.57 -35.71 0.84
C SER A 724 13.73 -35.31 -0.07
N LEU A 725 13.49 -34.46 -1.08
CA LEU A 725 14.52 -34.02 -2.03
C LEU A 725 15.30 -32.82 -1.48
N VAL A 726 14.62 -31.84 -0.87
CA VAL A 726 15.27 -30.60 -0.42
C VAL A 726 15.70 -30.66 1.07
N GLY A 727 15.02 -31.46 1.90
CA GLY A 727 15.39 -31.75 3.29
C GLY A 727 14.28 -31.53 4.32
N GLU A 728 14.45 -32.12 5.51
CA GLU A 728 13.43 -32.20 6.58
C GLU A 728 13.45 -31.02 7.57
N ASN A 729 14.52 -30.22 7.63
CA ASN A 729 14.82 -29.33 8.77
C ASN A 729 14.50 -27.83 8.60
N LYS A 730 13.69 -27.49 7.60
CA LYS A 730 13.08 -26.17 7.51
C LYS A 730 11.57 -26.43 7.57
N VAL A 731 10.87 -25.86 8.55
CA VAL A 731 9.43 -26.07 8.84
C VAL A 731 8.58 -25.45 7.72
N TYR A 732 8.79 -25.89 6.50
CA TYR A 732 8.18 -25.32 5.31
C TYR A 732 7.38 -26.42 4.62
N GLY A 733 6.17 -26.06 4.18
CA GLY A 733 5.12 -27.01 3.80
C GLY A 733 5.51 -28.02 2.71
N LYS A 734 4.66 -29.05 2.54
CA LYS A 734 4.88 -30.14 1.58
C LYS A 734 4.91 -29.69 0.11
N ASP A 735 4.40 -28.49 -0.18
CA ASP A 735 4.27 -27.89 -1.52
C ASP A 735 5.08 -26.59 -1.67
N LEU A 736 5.47 -26.24 -2.91
CA LEU A 736 6.28 -25.05 -3.21
C LEU A 736 5.64 -23.72 -2.81
N ALA A 737 4.32 -23.58 -2.91
CA ALA A 737 3.61 -22.34 -2.57
C ALA A 737 3.64 -22.01 -1.07
N PRO A 738 3.17 -22.90 -0.16
CA PRO A 738 3.27 -22.63 1.28
C PRO A 738 4.73 -22.56 1.76
N ARG A 739 5.66 -23.23 1.07
CA ARG A 739 7.09 -23.13 1.36
C ARG A 739 7.63 -21.72 1.04
N PHE A 740 7.26 -21.15 -0.11
CA PHE A 740 7.59 -19.77 -0.48
C PHE A 740 7.04 -18.77 0.52
N ASP A 741 5.75 -18.91 0.89
CA ASP A 741 5.11 -17.98 1.82
C ASP A 741 5.82 -17.98 3.19
N LEU A 742 6.14 -19.17 3.73
CA LEU A 742 6.83 -19.30 5.01
C LEU A 742 8.30 -18.84 4.97
N GLU A 743 9.02 -19.10 3.87
CA GLU A 743 10.39 -18.61 3.71
C GLU A 743 10.41 -17.09 3.50
N GLN A 744 9.43 -16.53 2.78
CA GLN A 744 9.25 -15.09 2.65
C GLN A 744 8.94 -14.45 4.00
N GLU A 745 8.01 -15.01 4.78
CA GLU A 745 7.71 -14.53 6.14
C GLU A 745 8.93 -14.58 7.05
N ALA A 746 9.72 -15.66 6.98
CA ALA A 746 10.96 -15.79 7.77
C ALA A 746 12.01 -14.76 7.36
N VAL A 747 12.23 -14.56 6.06
CA VAL A 747 13.17 -13.55 5.52
C VAL A 747 12.73 -12.14 5.92
N LEU A 748 11.44 -11.83 5.75
CA LEU A 748 10.91 -10.53 6.16
C LEU A 748 11.03 -10.33 7.66
N SER A 749 10.64 -11.31 8.48
CA SER A 749 10.78 -11.22 9.93
C SER A 749 12.23 -11.01 10.36
N TRP A 750 13.18 -11.63 9.66
CA TRP A 750 14.60 -11.46 9.92
C TRP A 750 15.10 -10.08 9.52
N LEU A 751 14.77 -9.58 8.32
CA LEU A 751 15.13 -8.24 7.84
C LEU A 751 14.61 -7.12 8.75
N HIS A 752 13.43 -7.31 9.36
CA HIS A 752 12.84 -6.35 10.31
C HIS A 752 13.43 -6.46 11.73
N GLY A 753 14.25 -7.48 12.01
CA GLY A 753 14.92 -7.66 13.29
C GLY A 753 16.00 -6.61 13.52
N GLU A 754 16.18 -6.18 14.78
CA GLU A 754 17.22 -5.19 15.13
C GLU A 754 18.64 -5.70 14.82
N GLU A 755 18.85 -7.02 14.83
CA GLU A 755 20.12 -7.69 14.52
C GLU A 755 20.66 -7.41 13.11
N VAL A 756 19.82 -6.99 12.15
CA VAL A 756 20.22 -6.74 10.76
C VAL A 756 20.79 -5.31 10.58
N LYS A 757 20.49 -4.39 11.50
CA LYS A 757 20.88 -2.97 11.40
C LYS A 757 22.34 -2.70 11.77
N ASP A 758 22.99 -3.65 12.44
CA ASP A 758 24.40 -3.56 12.80
C ASP A 758 25.31 -3.98 11.63
N SER A 759 26.59 -3.55 11.64
CA SER A 759 27.54 -3.85 10.56
C SER A 759 27.75 -5.36 10.29
N GLU A 760 27.66 -6.20 11.34
CA GLU A 760 27.67 -7.66 11.21
C GLU A 760 26.37 -8.19 10.58
N GLY A 761 25.23 -7.58 10.92
CA GLY A 761 23.92 -7.85 10.33
C GLY A 761 23.86 -7.56 8.83
N HIS A 762 24.42 -6.42 8.40
CA HIS A 762 24.53 -6.05 7.00
C HIS A 762 25.46 -7.00 6.21
N THR A 763 26.51 -7.49 6.86
CA THR A 763 27.41 -8.48 6.25
C THR A 763 26.69 -9.81 6.01
N ARG A 764 25.88 -10.24 6.99
CA ARG A 764 25.07 -11.46 6.91
C ARG A 764 23.93 -11.32 5.89
N SER A 765 23.36 -10.13 5.72
CA SER A 765 22.33 -9.84 4.71
C SER A 765 22.85 -9.99 3.29
N VAL A 766 24.01 -9.40 2.98
CA VAL A 766 24.66 -9.60 1.67
C VAL A 766 24.95 -11.08 1.40
N GLN A 767 25.42 -11.83 2.41
CA GLN A 767 25.68 -13.27 2.25
C GLN A 767 24.41 -14.07 1.92
N GLU A 768 23.29 -13.77 2.58
CA GLU A 768 22.01 -14.46 2.33
C GLU A 768 21.48 -14.19 0.92
N LEU A 769 21.62 -12.96 0.43
CA LEU A 769 21.24 -12.60 -0.94
C LEU A 769 22.06 -13.38 -1.99
N VAL A 770 23.38 -13.51 -1.76
CA VAL A 770 24.27 -14.33 -2.59
C VAL A 770 23.83 -15.80 -2.55
N CYS A 771 23.51 -16.35 -1.37
CA CYS A 771 23.00 -17.72 -1.23
C CYS A 771 21.72 -17.94 -2.06
N LEU A 772 20.72 -17.05 -1.97
CA LEU A 772 19.48 -17.13 -2.75
C LEU A 772 19.75 -17.14 -4.27
N GLU A 773 20.70 -16.33 -4.73
CA GLU A 773 21.10 -16.30 -6.14
C GLU A 773 21.80 -17.59 -6.60
N LEU A 774 22.60 -18.23 -5.75
CA LEU A 774 23.23 -19.51 -6.04
C LEU A 774 22.23 -20.65 -6.03
N GLU A 775 21.30 -20.64 -5.08
CA GLU A 775 20.18 -21.56 -4.99
C GLU A 775 19.33 -21.51 -6.27
N ARG A 776 19.07 -20.31 -6.79
CA ARG A 776 18.46 -20.16 -8.12
C ARG A 776 19.32 -20.78 -9.23
N PHE A 777 20.63 -20.53 -9.21
CA PHE A 777 21.54 -20.98 -10.28
C PHE A 777 21.70 -22.52 -10.29
N VAL A 778 21.84 -23.16 -9.13
CA VAL A 778 22.08 -24.61 -9.03
C VAL A 778 20.93 -25.43 -9.62
N MET A 779 19.70 -24.92 -9.53
CA MET A 779 18.53 -25.51 -10.18
C MET A 779 18.67 -25.60 -11.71
N GLY A 780 19.50 -24.76 -12.33
CA GLY A 780 19.79 -24.79 -13.77
C GLY A 780 21.08 -25.52 -14.15
N VAL A 781 21.91 -25.89 -13.17
CA VAL A 781 23.19 -26.59 -13.41
C VAL A 781 22.95 -28.05 -13.76
N ASP A 782 22.12 -28.73 -12.97
CA ASP A 782 21.69 -30.09 -13.26
C ASP A 782 20.50 -30.04 -14.24
N GLY A 783 20.65 -30.65 -15.41
CA GLY A 783 19.59 -30.71 -16.43
C GLY A 783 18.39 -31.60 -16.07
N ASP A 784 18.36 -32.15 -14.85
CA ASP A 784 17.35 -33.03 -14.27
C ASP A 784 16.81 -32.44 -12.97
N TYR A 785 15.49 -32.52 -12.78
CA TYR A 785 14.82 -31.85 -11.68
C TYR A 785 15.13 -32.48 -10.31
N GLU A 786 15.30 -33.81 -10.20
CA GLU A 786 15.62 -34.46 -8.92
C GLU A 786 17.03 -34.12 -8.48
N ALA A 787 17.98 -34.19 -9.43
CA ALA A 787 19.35 -33.80 -9.18
C ALA A 787 19.44 -32.32 -8.75
N GLY A 788 18.73 -31.43 -9.45
CA GLY A 788 18.68 -30.01 -9.10
C GLY A 788 18.08 -29.74 -7.71
N LEU A 789 16.97 -30.39 -7.36
CA LEU A 789 16.34 -30.23 -6.03
C LEU A 789 17.18 -30.79 -4.89
N MET A 790 17.86 -31.93 -5.09
CA MET A 790 18.79 -32.47 -4.10
C MET A 790 19.99 -31.54 -3.91
N ALA A 791 20.57 -31.03 -5.00
CA ALA A 791 21.68 -30.08 -4.96
C ALA A 791 21.28 -28.77 -4.26
N LEU A 792 20.09 -28.23 -4.57
CA LEU A 792 19.52 -27.08 -3.87
C LEU A 792 19.39 -27.35 -2.37
N GLY A 793 18.82 -28.50 -2.00
CA GLY A 793 18.65 -28.87 -0.60
C GLY A 793 19.94 -28.98 0.17
N LEU A 794 21.03 -29.43 -0.46
CA LEU A 794 22.35 -29.49 0.14
C LEU A 794 22.97 -28.09 0.25
N LEU A 795 22.76 -27.24 -0.76
CA LEU A 795 23.24 -25.86 -0.79
C LEU A 795 22.57 -24.97 0.27
N GLU A 796 21.27 -25.15 0.54
CA GLU A 796 20.56 -24.46 1.64
C GLU A 796 21.20 -24.71 3.03
N ARG A 797 22.03 -25.74 3.15
CA ARG A 797 22.77 -26.12 4.37
C ARG A 797 24.28 -26.07 4.18
N ILE A 798 24.78 -25.37 3.16
CA ILE A 798 26.21 -25.30 2.84
C ILE A 798 27.06 -24.77 4.02
N GLN A 799 26.49 -23.89 4.85
CA GLN A 799 27.16 -23.33 6.01
C GLN A 799 27.40 -24.35 7.14
N THR A 800 26.71 -25.49 7.16
CA THR A 800 26.94 -26.54 8.16
C THR A 800 28.05 -27.51 7.76
N VAL A 801 28.47 -27.50 6.49
CA VAL A 801 29.48 -28.42 5.95
C VAL A 801 30.81 -28.37 6.73
N PRO A 802 31.36 -27.21 7.12
CA PRO A 802 32.60 -27.15 7.91
C PRO A 802 32.49 -27.84 9.29
N SER A 803 31.29 -27.89 9.85
CA SER A 803 30.99 -28.52 11.16
C SER A 803 30.61 -30.00 11.04
N GLY A 804 30.57 -30.54 9.82
CA GLY A 804 30.16 -31.90 9.52
C GLY A 804 28.69 -32.01 9.08
N ARG A 805 28.43 -32.88 8.09
CA ARG A 805 27.08 -33.13 7.57
C ARG A 805 26.25 -34.01 8.48
N SER A 806 24.94 -33.74 8.51
CA SER A 806 23.95 -34.65 9.08
C SER A 806 23.90 -35.97 8.29
N MET A 807 23.48 -37.08 8.93
CA MET A 807 23.30 -38.36 8.25
C MET A 807 22.31 -38.28 7.08
N SER A 808 21.25 -37.48 7.23
CA SER A 808 20.27 -37.22 6.15
C SER A 808 20.92 -36.53 4.95
N ASP A 809 21.84 -35.58 5.18
CA ASP A 809 22.55 -34.89 4.10
C ASP A 809 23.65 -35.76 3.46
N LYS A 810 24.31 -36.63 4.22
CA LYS A 810 25.23 -37.64 3.66
C LYS A 810 24.49 -38.59 2.71
N GLU A 811 23.33 -39.10 3.12
CA GLU A 811 22.51 -39.97 2.26
C GLU A 811 21.97 -39.23 1.04
N LYS A 812 21.56 -37.97 1.19
CA LYS A 812 21.12 -37.12 0.07
C LYS A 812 22.25 -36.87 -0.94
N GLN A 813 23.47 -36.63 -0.47
CA GLN A 813 24.66 -36.48 -1.32
C GLN A 813 24.90 -37.75 -2.15
N ARG A 814 24.80 -38.92 -1.52
CA ARG A 814 24.93 -40.23 -2.18
C ARG A 814 23.84 -40.45 -3.24
N ARG A 815 22.59 -40.12 -2.93
CA ARG A 815 21.45 -40.20 -3.87
C ARG A 815 21.64 -39.27 -5.07
N LEU A 816 22.15 -38.06 -4.85
CA LEU A 816 22.49 -37.11 -5.91
C LEU A 816 23.59 -37.67 -6.82
N ALA A 817 24.64 -38.26 -6.25
CA ALA A 817 25.69 -38.93 -7.01
C ALA A 817 25.14 -40.09 -7.85
N ALA A 818 24.30 -40.96 -7.26
CA ALA A 818 23.63 -42.05 -7.96
C ALA A 818 22.79 -41.56 -9.14
N LYS A 819 22.03 -40.48 -8.94
CA LYS A 819 21.23 -39.89 -10.02
C LYS A 819 22.12 -39.37 -11.15
N ARG A 820 23.21 -38.66 -10.85
CA ARG A 820 24.15 -38.13 -11.86
C ARG A 820 24.84 -39.24 -12.65
N VAL A 821 25.27 -40.32 -11.99
CA VAL A 821 25.84 -41.52 -12.63
C VAL A 821 24.85 -42.11 -13.65
N ALA A 822 23.58 -42.29 -13.23
CA ALA A 822 22.54 -42.84 -14.10
C ALA A 822 22.20 -41.91 -15.28
N LEU A 823 22.11 -40.60 -15.04
CA LEU A 823 21.83 -39.59 -16.08
C LEU A 823 22.92 -39.56 -17.15
N ARG A 824 24.19 -39.67 -16.77
CA ARG A 824 25.27 -39.76 -17.75
C ARG A 824 25.16 -41.03 -18.58
N ARG A 825 24.97 -42.20 -17.97
CA ARG A 825 24.80 -43.46 -18.71
C ARG A 825 23.68 -43.39 -19.74
N LEU A 826 22.56 -42.79 -19.36
CA LEU A 826 21.44 -42.57 -20.27
C LEU A 826 21.86 -41.66 -21.44
N ARG A 827 22.55 -40.55 -21.15
CA ARG A 827 23.05 -39.59 -22.15
C ARG A 827 24.00 -40.26 -23.15
N THR A 828 24.98 -41.02 -22.66
CA THR A 828 25.95 -41.73 -23.50
C THR A 828 25.28 -42.80 -24.37
N ARG A 829 24.32 -43.56 -23.83
CA ARG A 829 23.53 -44.54 -24.62
C ARG A 829 22.71 -43.88 -25.73
N GLN A 830 22.29 -42.64 -25.53
CA GLN A 830 21.54 -41.85 -26.51
C GLN A 830 22.46 -41.12 -27.51
N GLY A 831 23.79 -41.20 -27.35
CA GLY A 831 24.75 -40.48 -28.20
C GLY A 831 24.74 -38.97 -27.99
N GLU A 832 24.23 -38.49 -26.86
CA GLU A 832 24.14 -37.07 -26.54
C GLU A 832 25.46 -36.56 -25.93
N SER A 833 25.93 -35.38 -26.35
CA SER A 833 27.12 -34.75 -25.77
C SER A 833 26.79 -34.03 -24.46
N TYR A 834 27.75 -33.98 -23.53
CA TYR A 834 27.66 -33.07 -22.38
C TYR A 834 27.57 -31.61 -22.86
N LYS A 835 26.76 -30.82 -22.15
CA LYS A 835 26.64 -29.38 -22.36
C LYS A 835 26.90 -28.70 -21.03
N PRO A 836 27.98 -27.91 -20.90
CA PRO A 836 28.25 -27.19 -19.67
C PRO A 836 27.16 -26.13 -19.41
N PRO A 837 26.97 -25.70 -18.15
CA PRO A 837 26.03 -24.63 -17.82
C PRO A 837 26.39 -23.33 -18.55
N ALA A 838 25.38 -22.56 -18.96
CA ALA A 838 25.58 -21.35 -19.78
C ALA A 838 26.45 -20.30 -19.07
N GLU A 839 27.33 -19.66 -19.83
CA GLU A 839 28.15 -18.55 -19.36
C GLU A 839 27.41 -17.21 -19.34
N ASP A 840 27.88 -16.32 -18.46
CA ASP A 840 27.37 -14.95 -18.39
C ASP A 840 27.87 -14.16 -19.62
N LYS A 841 26.93 -13.56 -20.36
CA LYS A 841 27.24 -12.87 -21.62
C LYS A 841 28.05 -11.58 -21.45
N LYS A 842 28.02 -10.98 -20.27
CA LYS A 842 28.67 -9.71 -19.96
C LYS A 842 29.31 -9.79 -18.56
N PRO A 843 30.49 -9.18 -18.37
CA PRO A 843 31.05 -9.03 -17.03
C PRO A 843 30.18 -8.08 -16.18
N PRO A 844 30.21 -8.20 -14.85
CA PRO A 844 29.61 -7.24 -13.93
C PRO A 844 30.14 -5.81 -14.14
N ALA A 845 29.34 -4.82 -13.76
CA ALA A 845 29.74 -3.42 -13.79
C ALA A 845 30.78 -3.11 -12.69
N THR A 846 31.67 -2.16 -12.95
CA THR A 846 32.67 -1.71 -11.98
C THR A 846 31.99 -1.07 -10.77
N GLY A 847 32.39 -1.45 -9.56
CA GLY A 847 31.78 -0.98 -8.30
C GLY A 847 30.59 -1.80 -7.80
N ASP A 848 30.13 -2.82 -8.55
CA ASP A 848 29.04 -3.71 -8.13
C ASP A 848 29.59 -5.00 -7.48
N LYS A 849 29.93 -4.89 -6.20
CA LYS A 849 30.54 -5.97 -5.41
C LYS A 849 29.67 -7.25 -5.38
N LEU A 850 28.35 -7.09 -5.27
CA LEU A 850 27.40 -8.21 -5.19
C LEU A 850 27.39 -9.00 -6.51
N SER A 851 27.31 -8.31 -7.65
CA SER A 851 27.35 -8.97 -8.96
C SER A 851 28.67 -9.71 -9.21
N TRP A 852 29.80 -9.19 -8.70
CA TRP A 852 31.09 -9.88 -8.75
C TRP A 852 31.12 -11.15 -7.88
N GLN A 853 30.60 -11.09 -6.66
CA GLN A 853 30.47 -12.26 -5.79
C GLN A 853 29.63 -13.37 -6.46
N ASN A 854 28.49 -13.00 -7.05
CA ASN A 854 27.62 -13.92 -7.78
C ASN A 854 28.30 -14.51 -9.03
N ALA A 855 29.03 -13.70 -9.80
CA ALA A 855 29.75 -14.16 -10.98
C ALA A 855 30.85 -15.19 -10.64
N LEU A 856 31.61 -14.93 -9.57
CA LEU A 856 32.67 -15.81 -9.09
C LEU A 856 32.12 -17.18 -8.68
N LEU A 857 31.13 -17.22 -7.80
CA LEU A 857 30.57 -18.49 -7.32
C LEU A 857 29.85 -19.29 -8.41
N ARG A 858 29.19 -18.61 -9.37
CA ARG A 858 28.66 -19.29 -10.57
C ARG A 858 29.76 -19.92 -11.41
N SER A 859 30.91 -19.25 -11.53
CA SER A 859 32.07 -19.80 -12.24
C SER A 859 32.63 -21.04 -11.54
N MET A 860 32.71 -21.01 -10.21
CA MET A 860 33.09 -22.20 -9.42
C MET A 860 32.12 -23.36 -9.64
N LEU A 861 30.80 -23.12 -9.54
CA LEU A 861 29.79 -24.16 -9.78
C LEU A 861 29.85 -24.72 -11.23
N ARG A 862 30.22 -23.90 -12.21
CA ARG A 862 30.48 -24.36 -13.59
C ARG A 862 31.70 -25.27 -13.65
N ARG A 863 32.84 -24.87 -13.05
CA ARG A 863 34.04 -25.72 -12.96
C ARG A 863 33.72 -27.05 -12.27
N GLN A 864 33.07 -27.01 -11.13
CA GLN A 864 32.65 -28.21 -10.40
C GLN A 864 31.72 -29.11 -11.22
N SER A 865 30.92 -28.55 -12.12
CA SER A 865 30.12 -29.33 -13.08
C SER A 865 30.99 -30.04 -14.11
N SER A 866 32.01 -29.37 -14.64
CA SER A 866 33.00 -29.97 -15.54
C SER A 866 33.82 -31.06 -14.84
N ASP A 867 34.25 -30.84 -13.60
CA ASP A 867 35.01 -31.82 -12.80
C ASP A 867 34.19 -33.11 -12.58
N ARG A 868 32.89 -32.98 -12.30
CA ARG A 868 31.98 -34.13 -12.19
C ARG A 868 31.86 -34.89 -13.51
N GLU A 869 31.74 -34.18 -14.64
CA GLU A 869 31.70 -34.80 -15.96
C GLU A 869 33.05 -35.46 -16.30
N LEU A 870 34.18 -34.86 -15.94
CA LEU A 870 35.50 -35.44 -16.16
C LEU A 870 35.68 -36.74 -15.36
N LEU A 871 35.37 -36.74 -14.05
CA LEU A 871 35.46 -37.94 -13.23
C LEU A 871 34.59 -39.08 -13.80
N LEU A 872 33.35 -38.77 -14.18
CA LEU A 872 32.47 -39.77 -14.76
C LEU A 872 32.93 -40.25 -16.16
N ARG A 873 33.68 -39.43 -16.90
CA ARG A 873 34.31 -39.82 -18.17
C ARG A 873 35.36 -40.88 -17.96
N LEU A 874 36.27 -40.61 -17.03
CA LEU A 874 37.33 -41.56 -16.66
C LEU A 874 36.73 -42.90 -16.23
N LEU A 875 35.64 -42.89 -15.46
CA LEU A 875 35.08 -44.11 -14.88
C LEU A 875 34.15 -44.92 -15.81
N GLN A 876 33.58 -44.32 -16.86
CA GLN A 876 32.54 -44.94 -17.69
C GLN A 876 32.91 -45.14 -19.16
N ASP A 877 34.00 -44.54 -19.64
CA ASP A 877 34.40 -44.63 -21.04
C ASP A 877 35.00 -46.01 -21.38
N ALA A 878 34.94 -46.38 -22.65
CA ALA A 878 35.41 -47.67 -23.14
C ALA A 878 36.94 -47.77 -23.06
N GLY A 879 37.47 -48.86 -22.48
CA GLY A 879 38.91 -49.10 -22.31
C GLY A 879 39.42 -48.88 -20.87
N PHE A 880 38.67 -48.19 -20.01
CA PHE A 880 39.05 -48.02 -18.60
C PHE A 880 39.12 -49.34 -17.82
N GLY A 881 38.32 -50.35 -18.23
CA GLY A 881 38.31 -51.67 -17.62
C GLY A 881 39.68 -52.37 -17.64
N ASP A 882 40.43 -52.22 -18.74
CA ASP A 882 41.76 -52.83 -18.91
C ASP A 882 42.77 -52.23 -17.92
N LEU A 883 42.68 -50.91 -17.67
CA LEU A 883 43.50 -50.23 -16.67
C LEU A 883 43.17 -50.69 -15.25
N VAL A 884 41.88 -50.90 -14.95
CA VAL A 884 41.45 -51.43 -13.64
C VAL A 884 41.94 -52.86 -13.44
N GLU A 885 41.94 -53.69 -14.48
CA GLU A 885 42.49 -55.05 -14.43
C GLU A 885 44.00 -55.02 -14.18
N ALA A 886 44.75 -54.18 -14.90
CA ALA A 886 46.18 -53.99 -14.68
C ALA A 886 46.49 -53.52 -13.24
N ALA A 887 45.75 -52.53 -12.75
CA ALA A 887 45.88 -52.05 -11.37
C ALA A 887 45.56 -53.13 -10.33
N SER A 888 44.65 -54.07 -10.64
CA SER A 888 44.28 -55.15 -9.72
C SER A 888 45.38 -56.17 -9.46
N LEU A 889 46.36 -56.26 -10.36
CA LEU A 889 47.55 -57.12 -10.23
C LEU A 889 48.62 -56.54 -9.29
N MET A 890 48.54 -55.24 -8.98
CA MET A 890 49.50 -54.55 -8.11
C MET A 890 49.19 -54.77 -6.62
N ALA A 891 50.25 -54.90 -5.82
CA ALA A 891 50.10 -54.97 -4.37
C ALA A 891 49.54 -53.65 -3.80
N ALA A 892 48.86 -53.69 -2.64
CA ALA A 892 48.23 -52.50 -2.06
C ALA A 892 49.24 -51.36 -1.78
N GLU A 893 50.43 -51.70 -1.30
CA GLU A 893 51.50 -50.74 -1.02
C GLU A 893 52.08 -50.13 -2.30
N GLU A 894 52.24 -50.92 -3.36
CA GLU A 894 52.69 -50.44 -4.68
C GLU A 894 51.67 -49.48 -5.30
N ARG A 895 50.37 -49.78 -5.18
CA ARG A 895 49.30 -48.89 -5.66
C ARG A 895 49.33 -47.54 -4.95
N TRP A 896 49.52 -47.55 -3.64
CA TRP A 896 49.60 -46.32 -2.84
C TRP A 896 50.83 -45.48 -3.21
N GLN A 897 52.01 -46.09 -3.31
CA GLN A 897 53.23 -45.38 -3.75
C GLN A 897 53.04 -44.79 -5.14
N ARG A 898 52.38 -45.52 -6.04
CA ARG A 898 52.10 -45.04 -7.39
C ARG A 898 51.11 -43.87 -7.40
N GLN A 899 50.05 -43.91 -6.60
CA GLN A 899 49.11 -42.78 -6.46
C GLN A 899 49.82 -41.52 -5.95
N ALA A 900 50.73 -41.65 -4.98
CA ALA A 900 51.52 -40.51 -4.49
C ALA A 900 52.42 -39.91 -5.57
N GLN A 901 53.09 -40.76 -6.37
CA GLN A 901 53.89 -40.30 -7.52
C GLN A 901 53.04 -39.58 -8.57
N LEU A 902 51.85 -40.11 -8.86
CA LEU A 902 50.93 -39.47 -9.81
C LEU A 902 50.43 -38.11 -9.31
N ALA A 903 50.18 -37.97 -8.00
CA ALA A 903 49.82 -36.70 -7.38
C ALA A 903 50.93 -35.65 -7.53
N GLU A 904 52.18 -36.03 -7.30
CA GLU A 904 53.34 -35.15 -7.45
C GLU A 904 53.54 -34.75 -8.92
N LYS A 905 53.40 -35.70 -9.85
CA LYS A 905 53.46 -35.43 -11.30
C LYS A 905 52.37 -34.49 -11.78
N HIS A 906 51.14 -34.66 -11.29
CA HIS A 906 50.02 -33.77 -11.61
C HIS A 906 50.32 -32.33 -11.18
N HIS A 907 50.94 -32.14 -10.02
CA HIS A 907 51.21 -30.80 -9.47
C HIS A 907 52.21 -29.98 -10.29
N ILE A 908 53.16 -30.63 -10.97
CA ILE A 908 54.23 -29.97 -11.74
C ILE A 908 53.92 -29.86 -13.24
N LEU A 909 52.76 -30.34 -13.68
CA LEU A 909 52.41 -30.44 -15.09
C LEU A 909 52.00 -29.08 -15.69
N ASP A 910 52.46 -28.78 -16.90
CA ASP A 910 52.06 -27.59 -17.66
C ASP A 910 50.93 -27.90 -18.65
N LEU A 911 49.70 -27.57 -18.24
CA LEU A 911 48.47 -27.80 -19.01
C LEU A 911 48.29 -26.82 -20.18
N SER A 912 49.15 -25.81 -20.33
CA SER A 912 49.08 -24.90 -21.49
C SER A 912 49.54 -25.56 -22.79
N THR A 913 50.21 -26.72 -22.68
CA THR A 913 50.72 -27.49 -23.83
C THR A 913 49.84 -28.69 -24.14
N ARG A 914 49.78 -29.08 -25.41
CA ARG A 914 49.04 -30.28 -25.84
C ARG A 914 49.60 -31.55 -25.19
N ASP A 915 50.93 -31.69 -25.16
CA ASP A 915 51.60 -32.85 -24.58
C ASP A 915 51.31 -32.93 -23.07
N GLY A 916 51.31 -31.79 -22.38
CA GLY A 916 50.89 -31.72 -20.97
C GLY A 916 49.43 -32.11 -20.78
N HIS A 917 48.52 -31.71 -21.67
CA HIS A 917 47.11 -32.12 -21.57
C HIS A 917 46.91 -33.63 -21.83
N GLU A 918 47.66 -34.22 -22.78
CA GLU A 918 47.64 -35.67 -23.01
C GLU A 918 48.21 -36.43 -21.80
N GLU A 919 49.34 -35.98 -21.22
CA GLU A 919 49.91 -36.57 -20.00
C GLU A 919 48.99 -36.42 -18.79
N HIS A 920 48.30 -35.29 -18.67
CA HIS A 920 47.31 -35.04 -17.62
C HIS A 920 46.19 -36.08 -17.62
N LEU A 921 45.61 -36.38 -18.80
CA LEU A 921 44.57 -37.39 -18.93
C LEU A 921 45.09 -38.79 -18.57
N CYS A 922 46.29 -39.16 -19.03
CA CYS A 922 46.90 -40.44 -18.66
C CYS A 922 47.11 -40.56 -17.13
N ILE A 923 47.57 -39.48 -16.47
CA ILE A 923 47.75 -39.45 -15.02
C ILE A 923 46.41 -39.68 -14.32
N LEU A 924 45.34 -39.00 -14.76
CA LEU A 924 44.00 -39.14 -14.18
C LEU A 924 43.40 -40.53 -14.41
N GLU A 925 43.56 -41.10 -15.60
CA GLU A 925 43.09 -42.46 -15.93
C GLU A 925 43.79 -43.51 -15.05
N GLU A 926 45.11 -43.41 -14.91
CA GLU A 926 45.89 -44.32 -14.06
C GLU A 926 45.50 -44.17 -12.58
N ALA A 927 45.41 -42.92 -12.08
CA ALA A 927 45.00 -42.65 -10.70
C ALA A 927 43.58 -43.16 -10.42
N ALA A 928 42.66 -42.99 -11.37
CA ALA A 928 41.29 -43.49 -11.27
C ALA A 928 41.25 -45.02 -11.20
N ALA A 929 42.02 -45.73 -12.04
CA ALA A 929 42.08 -47.18 -12.02
C ALA A 929 42.60 -47.71 -10.66
N LEU A 930 43.69 -47.13 -10.15
CA LEU A 930 44.25 -47.46 -8.83
C LEU A 930 43.23 -47.23 -7.71
N ARG A 931 42.52 -46.11 -7.75
CA ARG A 931 41.51 -45.74 -6.75
C ARG A 931 40.30 -46.69 -6.78
N VAL A 932 39.82 -47.08 -7.96
CA VAL A 932 38.71 -48.04 -8.10
C VAL A 932 39.06 -49.39 -7.47
N VAL A 933 40.29 -49.88 -7.67
CA VAL A 933 40.75 -51.13 -7.02
C VAL A 933 40.83 -50.96 -5.50
N GLY A 934 41.32 -49.80 -5.01
CA GLY A 934 41.34 -49.45 -3.59
C GLY A 934 39.95 -49.50 -2.95
N VAL A 935 38.99 -48.77 -3.53
CA VAL A 935 37.60 -48.73 -3.06
C VAL A 935 36.95 -50.12 -3.08
N ARG A 936 37.16 -50.91 -4.14
CA ARG A 936 36.64 -52.30 -4.20
C ARG A 936 37.27 -53.18 -3.13
N ALA A 937 38.56 -53.04 -2.84
CA ALA A 937 39.24 -53.81 -1.81
C ALA A 937 38.74 -53.43 -0.40
N LEU A 938 38.56 -52.14 -0.13
CA LEU A 938 38.03 -51.62 1.14
C LEU A 938 36.58 -52.08 1.35
N ALA A 939 35.75 -51.99 0.31
CA ALA A 939 34.38 -52.48 0.36
C ALA A 939 34.30 -53.99 0.56
N ARG A 940 35.18 -54.81 -0.03
CA ARG A 940 35.23 -56.27 0.25
C ARG A 940 35.63 -56.61 1.68
N ARG A 941 36.40 -55.75 2.35
CA ARG A 941 36.76 -55.93 3.77
C ARG A 941 35.58 -55.62 4.70
N GLN A 942 34.68 -54.73 4.30
CA GLN A 942 33.58 -54.23 5.12
C GLN A 942 32.21 -54.83 4.76
N ALA A 943 31.98 -55.17 3.49
CA ALA A 943 30.73 -55.69 2.95
C ALA A 943 30.90 -57.11 2.39
N VAL A 944 29.86 -57.93 2.54
CA VAL A 944 29.84 -59.36 2.13
C VAL A 944 29.80 -59.55 0.60
N ARG A 945 29.64 -58.47 -0.20
CA ARG A 945 29.52 -58.53 -1.67
C ARG A 945 30.50 -57.61 -2.40
N ALA A 946 30.83 -57.99 -3.64
CA ALA A 946 31.58 -57.13 -4.55
C ALA A 946 30.71 -55.96 -5.05
N LEU A 947 31.29 -54.76 -5.14
CA LEU A 947 30.63 -53.58 -5.70
C LEU A 947 30.60 -53.62 -7.22
N SER A 948 29.48 -53.19 -7.78
CA SER A 948 29.33 -52.87 -9.21
C SER A 948 30.11 -51.61 -9.58
N GLU A 949 30.37 -51.43 -10.88
CA GLU A 949 31.00 -50.21 -11.41
C GLU A 949 30.21 -48.94 -11.08
N ASP A 950 28.88 -49.02 -11.08
CA ASP A 950 28.02 -47.90 -10.71
C ASP A 950 28.17 -47.57 -9.24
N GLU A 951 28.18 -48.55 -8.34
CA GLU A 951 28.35 -48.31 -6.90
C GLU A 951 29.70 -47.64 -6.59
N VAL A 952 30.77 -48.03 -7.29
CA VAL A 952 32.09 -47.37 -7.15
C VAL A 952 32.05 -45.95 -7.70
N SER A 953 31.41 -45.74 -8.86
CA SER A 953 31.24 -44.40 -9.45
C SER A 953 30.46 -43.47 -8.54
N VAL A 954 29.41 -43.99 -7.89
CA VAL A 954 28.61 -43.25 -6.91
C VAL A 954 29.44 -42.87 -5.69
N ALA A 955 30.24 -43.80 -5.16
CA ALA A 955 31.11 -43.52 -4.01
C ALA A 955 32.12 -42.41 -4.32
N LEU A 956 32.85 -42.50 -5.42
CA LEU A 956 33.85 -41.49 -5.81
C LEU A 956 33.22 -40.14 -6.15
N LEU A 957 32.07 -40.15 -6.82
CA LEU A 957 31.36 -38.90 -7.12
C LEU A 957 30.81 -38.24 -5.84
N THR A 958 30.39 -39.03 -4.85
CA THR A 958 29.97 -38.51 -3.53
C THR A 958 31.13 -37.77 -2.85
N GLU A 959 32.33 -38.37 -2.82
CA GLU A 959 33.52 -37.73 -2.26
C GLU A 959 33.89 -36.43 -3.00
N LEU A 960 33.83 -36.44 -4.34
CA LEU A 960 34.10 -35.23 -5.14
C LEU A 960 33.12 -34.10 -4.82
N GLN A 961 31.85 -34.43 -4.68
CA GLN A 961 30.84 -33.44 -4.31
C GLN A 961 31.07 -32.89 -2.90
N ASP A 962 31.54 -33.69 -1.95
CA ASP A 962 31.87 -33.20 -0.61
C ASP A 962 33.08 -32.25 -0.61
N VAL A 963 34.09 -32.54 -1.43
CA VAL A 963 35.23 -31.62 -1.65
C VAL A 963 34.73 -30.29 -2.24
N HIS A 964 33.88 -30.36 -3.26
CA HIS A 964 33.28 -29.18 -3.90
C HIS A 964 32.45 -28.32 -2.95
N ASP A 965 31.62 -28.97 -2.12
CA ASP A 965 30.75 -28.26 -1.18
C ASP A 965 31.57 -27.66 -0.03
N THR A 966 32.64 -28.33 0.40
CA THR A 966 33.59 -27.79 1.40
C THR A 966 34.31 -26.56 0.85
N GLU A 967 34.79 -26.63 -0.39
CA GLU A 967 35.40 -25.51 -1.08
C GLU A 967 34.43 -24.33 -1.21
N LEU A 968 33.18 -24.59 -1.63
CA LEU A 968 32.15 -23.56 -1.78
C LEU A 968 31.83 -22.88 -0.44
N ALA A 969 31.68 -23.66 0.64
CA ALA A 969 31.44 -23.13 1.99
C ALA A 969 32.58 -22.21 2.46
N GLN A 970 33.84 -22.59 2.22
CA GLN A 970 34.99 -21.76 2.56
C GLN A 970 35.02 -20.45 1.78
N TRP A 971 34.68 -20.49 0.49
CA TRP A 971 34.66 -19.28 -0.36
C TRP A 971 33.52 -18.34 0.00
N LEU A 972 32.34 -18.85 0.35
CA LEU A 972 31.23 -18.03 0.85
C LEU A 972 31.64 -17.16 2.05
N HIS A 973 32.44 -17.70 2.96
CA HIS A 973 32.98 -16.93 4.08
C HIS A 973 34.10 -15.95 3.65
N LYS A 974 34.99 -16.34 2.74
CA LYS A 974 36.14 -15.51 2.34
C LYS A 974 35.74 -14.29 1.51
N MET A 975 34.80 -14.45 0.58
CA MET A 975 34.46 -13.40 -0.41
C MET A 975 33.83 -12.14 0.18
N ILE A 976 33.28 -12.24 1.40
CA ILE A 976 32.69 -11.10 2.11
C ILE A 976 33.74 -9.98 2.26
N ASN A 977 34.97 -10.35 2.59
CA ASN A 977 36.07 -9.42 2.87
C ASN A 977 36.98 -9.16 1.66
N MET A 978 36.67 -9.75 0.50
CA MET A 978 37.46 -9.55 -0.71
C MET A 978 37.13 -8.23 -1.39
N ASP A 979 38.13 -7.61 -1.98
CA ASP A 979 37.97 -6.48 -2.88
C ASP A 979 37.61 -6.94 -4.30
N GLU A 980 37.17 -5.98 -5.12
CA GLU A 980 36.74 -6.26 -6.49
C GLU A 980 37.89 -6.83 -7.34
N ALA A 981 39.12 -6.34 -7.17
CA ALA A 981 40.28 -6.78 -7.93
C ALA A 981 40.64 -8.25 -7.64
N ALA A 982 40.64 -8.66 -6.37
CA ALA A 982 40.88 -10.05 -6.01
C ALA A 982 39.77 -10.97 -6.53
N MET A 983 38.52 -10.53 -6.53
CA MET A 983 37.41 -11.31 -7.11
C MET A 983 37.54 -11.45 -8.63
N GLN A 984 37.97 -10.41 -9.34
CA GLN A 984 38.22 -10.46 -10.77
C GLN A 984 39.33 -11.43 -11.14
N GLU A 985 40.46 -11.38 -10.44
CA GLU A 985 41.57 -12.30 -10.68
C GLU A 985 41.17 -13.74 -10.36
N LYS A 986 40.47 -13.95 -9.24
CA LYS A 986 39.98 -15.29 -8.90
C LYS A 986 38.97 -15.81 -9.94
N LEU A 987 38.10 -14.97 -10.46
CA LEU A 987 37.17 -15.36 -11.53
C LEU A 987 37.91 -15.79 -12.80
N LYS A 988 38.98 -15.09 -13.19
CA LYS A 988 39.82 -15.50 -14.32
C LYS A 988 40.50 -16.84 -14.07
N GLU A 989 40.99 -17.05 -12.84
CA GLU A 989 41.59 -18.31 -12.43
C GLU A 989 40.59 -19.47 -12.55
N GLU A 990 39.36 -19.31 -12.06
CA GLU A 990 38.32 -20.35 -12.16
C GLU A 990 37.94 -20.68 -13.61
N ARG A 991 37.88 -19.66 -14.49
CA ARG A 991 37.62 -19.87 -15.92
C ARG A 991 38.76 -20.63 -16.59
N ARG A 992 40.00 -20.21 -16.34
CA ARG A 992 41.20 -20.87 -16.85
C ARG A 992 41.28 -22.32 -16.37
N SER A 993 41.09 -22.56 -15.07
CA SER A 993 41.10 -23.90 -14.47
C SER A 993 40.09 -24.83 -15.11
N ARG A 994 38.89 -24.32 -15.46
CA ARG A 994 37.87 -25.07 -16.19
C ARG A 994 38.26 -25.32 -17.65
N ASP A 995 38.74 -24.30 -18.36
CA ASP A 995 39.07 -24.39 -19.79
C ASP A 995 40.29 -25.30 -20.04
N GLU A 996 41.21 -25.37 -19.09
CA GLU A 996 42.40 -26.25 -19.10
C GLU A 996 42.10 -27.65 -18.51
N GLU A 997 40.87 -27.92 -18.05
CA GLU A 997 40.47 -29.14 -17.32
C GLU A 997 41.41 -29.50 -16.15
N GLN A 998 41.90 -28.52 -15.39
CA GLN A 998 42.95 -28.72 -14.37
C GLN A 998 42.63 -29.81 -13.31
N ALA A 999 41.33 -29.97 -13.00
CA ALA A 999 40.77 -31.09 -12.26
C ALA A 999 41.43 -31.40 -10.90
N SER A 1000 41.93 -30.38 -10.20
CA SER A 1000 42.62 -30.56 -8.91
C SER A 1000 41.75 -31.26 -7.86
N ALA A 1001 40.44 -30.98 -7.84
CA ALA A 1001 39.49 -31.66 -6.95
C ALA A 1001 39.30 -33.14 -7.32
N VAL A 1002 39.26 -33.47 -8.62
CA VAL A 1002 39.22 -34.86 -9.10
C VAL A 1002 40.48 -35.58 -8.64
N MET A 1003 41.66 -34.99 -8.88
CA MET A 1003 42.93 -35.60 -8.48
C MET A 1003 42.98 -35.84 -6.95
N ALA A 1004 42.55 -34.87 -6.14
CA ALA A 1004 42.50 -35.02 -4.69
C ALA A 1004 41.64 -36.22 -4.23
N VAL A 1005 40.52 -36.50 -4.91
CA VAL A 1005 39.69 -37.69 -4.64
C VAL A 1005 40.36 -38.98 -5.10
N LEU A 1006 41.04 -38.96 -6.24
CA LEU A 1006 41.71 -40.13 -6.81
C LEU A 1006 42.96 -40.54 -6.02
N THR A 1007 43.60 -39.62 -5.31
CA THR A 1007 44.84 -39.87 -4.54
C THR A 1007 44.62 -40.00 -3.03
N ARG A 1008 43.38 -39.94 -2.54
CA ARG A 1008 43.08 -40.15 -1.12
C ARG A 1008 43.51 -41.55 -0.65
N VAL A 1009 44.12 -41.62 0.53
CA VAL A 1009 44.61 -42.87 1.12
C VAL A 1009 43.46 -43.73 1.63
N ASP A 1010 43.60 -45.05 1.50
CA ASP A 1010 42.68 -46.06 2.04
C ASP A 1010 42.74 -46.04 3.59
N GLY A 1011 42.01 -45.11 4.22
CA GLY A 1011 41.96 -44.90 5.68
C GLY A 1011 41.51 -43.50 6.10
N ASP A 1012 41.66 -42.50 5.22
CA ASP A 1012 41.23 -41.09 5.44
C ASP A 1012 39.82 -40.80 4.88
N SER A 1013 39.16 -41.79 4.30
CA SER A 1013 37.82 -41.64 3.73
C SER A 1013 36.74 -42.08 4.73
N ASP A 1014 35.75 -41.20 4.94
CA ASP A 1014 34.45 -41.50 5.58
C ASP A 1014 33.69 -42.69 4.95
N LEU A 1015 34.23 -43.32 3.89
CA LEU A 1015 33.80 -44.61 3.34
C LEU A 1015 33.64 -45.69 4.42
N THR A 1016 34.32 -45.57 5.56
CA THR A 1016 34.20 -46.48 6.71
C THR A 1016 32.81 -46.51 7.35
N ASP A 1017 31.97 -45.49 7.17
CA ASP A 1017 30.58 -45.48 7.69
C ASP A 1017 29.53 -45.86 6.62
N ALA A 1018 29.89 -45.81 5.32
CA ALA A 1018 28.93 -45.87 4.20
C ALA A 1018 28.46 -47.29 3.80
N PHE A 1019 29.07 -48.34 4.38
CA PHE A 1019 28.76 -49.75 4.06
C PHE A 1019 28.12 -50.53 5.22
N VAL A 1020 27.85 -49.89 6.36
CA VAL A 1020 27.30 -50.53 7.58
C VAL A 1020 25.90 -50.01 7.98
N GLY A 1021 25.31 -49.08 7.22
CA GLY A 1021 23.94 -48.60 7.41
C GLY A 1021 22.93 -49.30 6.50
#